data_AF-A0A7V2VJP8-F1
#
_entry.id   AF-A0A7V2VJP8-F1
#
_cell.length_a   1.000
_cell.length_b   1.000
_cell.length_c   1.000
_cell.angle_alpha   90.00
_cell.angle_beta   90.00
_cell.angle_gamma   90.00
#
_symmetry.space_group_name_H-M   'P 1'
#
loop_
_entity.id
_entity.type
_entity.pdbx_description
1 polymer ?
#
loop_
_entity_poly.entity_id
_entity_poly.type
_entity_poly.pdbx_seq_one_letter_code
_entity_poly.pdbx_strand_id
1 'polypeptide(L)'
;MNQTVQRWDAATKRTVATILLVLLALVLYRFRGVLPPLVLAFLLAFILDPLVDVLERRAGMSRTAATALVFFVVVLLLLAAPAIAIPSIVRAVRSLNLDFLRIAVDLGQMVQQPVMLFGYEWNLEEVYVQLLDTLRNFVQTVAAGTFNLVVGFASTLFWLVFILLAAFYLTRDADRLTEWLDTLPPPSIQEDVVRLRQQITEVWNAFLRGQLLMGILMAVITTVVNTAIGLPNALALGLLAGLMEFVPSIGPIIAAIPAVLLAFFQGSSWVPLSNFWFAVLVLGLYLVIQQIEGNILLPRVLGSSLKLHPLVVLIAVIAGGSLAGILGMLLAAPTVATLRVLAHYLYCRLTDRDPFPEAPPLPSPRRGLGRRLWDRARRRFLASRWSVRPARPEDREDVEAICAQVWEGHDYIPEVWEEWLSDPNGQLSVVTLKDRVVGLGKLTRIADDEWWLEGLRVDPAYRRLGVAHLLQSHQVALAERVGRGVLRFATGSWNLPVHRNAARDGFRRVAEFVAYEAQPLPGPCPLRRLTPDDLDAVWDRIADSPILQAAGGLYEVQWHWMTLTRERLAGHLERGEVWGVELEGRLTGVAVVREDPERDRLSVGYVDGTPEGITALAWGLRVLAYERGCEKLRFRPPTYPPLLEALEAAGAVRVWEHSLWIFERLLKGENERGRDRNSG
;
A
#
# COMPACT_ATOMS: atom_id res chain seq x y z
N MET A 1 -18.01 24.66 35.07
CA MET A 1 -16.62 24.99 35.43
C MET A 1 -15.69 24.24 34.48
N ASN A 2 -15.29 24.87 33.37
CA ASN A 2 -14.28 24.33 32.46
C ASN A 2 -12.92 24.52 33.12
N GLN A 3 -12.39 23.48 33.75
CA GLN A 3 -11.00 23.48 34.20
C GLN A 3 -10.10 23.57 32.96
N THR A 4 -9.50 24.73 32.74
CA THR A 4 -8.42 24.91 31.78
C THR A 4 -7.28 23.98 32.16
N VAL A 5 -7.13 22.87 31.43
CA VAL A 5 -6.04 21.92 31.62
C VAL A 5 -4.72 22.69 31.53
N GLN A 6 -3.97 22.72 32.63
CA GLN A 6 -2.71 23.45 32.72
C GLN A 6 -1.70 22.79 31.78
N ARG A 7 -1.38 23.43 30.66
CA ARG A 7 -0.47 22.90 29.64
C ARG A 7 0.95 22.90 30.20
N TRP A 8 1.61 21.74 30.17
CA TRP A 8 3.02 21.62 30.56
C TRP A 8 3.93 22.42 29.62
N ASP A 9 4.95 23.05 30.21
CA ASP A 9 6.03 23.70 29.47
C ASP A 9 6.86 22.67 28.68
N ALA A 10 7.53 23.12 27.61
CA ALA A 10 8.36 22.31 26.74
C ALA A 10 9.53 21.64 27.48
N ALA A 11 10.06 22.26 28.53
CA ALA A 11 11.08 21.65 29.39
C ALA A 11 10.51 20.46 30.16
N THR A 12 9.34 20.62 30.80
CA THR A 12 8.66 19.55 31.53
C THR A 12 8.31 18.38 30.61
N LYS A 13 7.78 18.65 29.42
CA LYS A 13 7.48 17.62 28.40
C LYS A 13 8.73 16.82 28.02
N ARG A 14 9.85 17.49 27.78
CA ARG A 14 11.14 16.84 27.43
C ARG A 14 11.67 15.98 28.58
N THR A 15 11.61 16.47 29.82
CA THR A 15 12.06 15.71 30.99
C THR A 15 11.23 14.46 31.22
N VAL A 16 9.89 14.58 31.18
CA VAL A 16 8.98 13.44 31.33
C VAL A 16 9.20 12.43 30.19
N ALA A 17 9.29 12.89 28.94
CA ALA A 17 9.55 12.01 27.80
C ALA A 17 10.88 11.26 27.95
N THR A 18 11.93 11.93 28.43
CA THR A 18 13.24 11.30 28.67
C THR A 18 13.17 10.26 29.78
N ILE A 19 12.50 10.57 30.90
CA ILE A 19 12.30 9.62 32.01
C ILE A 19 11.52 8.39 31.53
N LEU A 20 10.43 8.59 30.78
CA LEU A 20 9.65 7.50 30.21
C LEU A 20 10.48 6.63 29.25
N LEU A 21 11.32 7.24 28.42
CA LEU A 21 12.21 6.53 27.51
C LEU A 21 13.25 5.68 28.28
N VAL A 22 13.86 6.24 29.32
CA VAL A 22 14.83 5.51 30.17
C VAL A 22 14.16 4.36 30.92
N LEU A 23 12.96 4.60 31.46
CA LEU A 23 12.17 3.56 32.13
C LEU A 23 11.82 2.42 31.16
N LEU A 24 11.36 2.76 29.95
CA LEU A 24 11.08 1.78 28.90
C LEU A 24 12.33 0.96 28.55
N ALA A 25 13.49 1.61 28.38
CA ALA A 25 14.75 0.92 28.11
C ALA A 25 15.16 -0.03 29.24
N LEU A 26 14.99 0.37 30.50
CA LEU A 26 15.28 -0.46 31.68
C LEU A 26 14.35 -1.69 31.74
N VAL A 27 13.06 -1.49 31.48
CA VAL A 27 12.08 -2.59 31.41
C VAL A 27 12.46 -3.57 30.31
N LEU A 28 12.74 -3.08 29.09
CA LEU A 28 13.15 -3.93 27.98
C LEU A 28 14.45 -4.70 28.29
N TYR A 29 15.42 -4.08 28.94
CA TYR A 29 16.65 -4.74 29.37
C TYR A 29 16.37 -5.83 30.42
N ARG A 30 15.53 -5.54 31.42
CA ARG A 30 15.18 -6.47 32.50
C ARG A 30 14.38 -7.68 32.01
N PHE A 31 13.57 -7.51 30.97
CA PHE A 31 12.70 -8.54 30.39
C PHE A 31 13.18 -9.04 29.02
N ARG A 32 14.46 -8.82 28.68
CA ARG A 32 15.03 -9.21 27.38
C ARG A 32 14.85 -10.69 27.01
N GLY A 33 14.70 -11.58 28.00
CA GLY A 33 14.44 -13.01 27.76
C GLY A 33 13.07 -13.31 27.15
N VAL A 34 12.08 -12.42 27.31
CA VAL A 34 10.72 -12.55 26.75
C VAL A 34 10.61 -11.90 25.37
N LEU A 35 11.56 -11.04 24.99
CA LEU A 35 11.54 -10.37 23.69
C LEU A 35 11.63 -11.36 22.51
N PRO A 36 12.52 -12.37 22.49
CA PRO A 36 12.58 -13.36 21.42
C PRO A 36 11.23 -14.03 21.09
N PRO A 37 10.51 -14.67 22.04
CA PRO A 37 9.23 -15.29 21.76
C PRO A 37 8.13 -14.26 21.43
N LEU A 38 8.16 -13.06 22.01
CA LEU A 38 7.21 -12.00 21.67
C LEU A 38 7.39 -11.50 20.23
N VAL A 39 8.64 -11.34 19.78
CA VAL A 39 8.97 -10.96 18.40
C VAL A 39 8.55 -12.06 17.42
N LEU A 40 8.77 -13.33 17.76
CA LEU A 40 8.26 -14.48 17.00
C LEU A 40 6.73 -14.47 16.92
N ALA A 41 6.05 -14.15 18.01
CA ALA A 41 4.59 -14.04 18.04
C ALA A 41 4.09 -12.91 17.14
N PHE A 42 4.75 -11.75 17.19
CA PHE A 42 4.46 -10.63 16.29
C PHE A 42 4.69 -10.98 14.82
N LEU A 43 5.81 -11.66 14.52
CA LEU A 43 6.12 -12.12 13.16
C LEU A 43 5.06 -13.09 12.65
N LEU A 44 4.67 -14.06 13.49
CA LEU A 44 3.65 -15.03 13.15
C LEU A 44 2.29 -14.35 12.96
N ALA A 45 1.91 -13.42 13.83
CA ALA A 45 0.69 -12.65 13.69
C ALA A 45 0.66 -11.88 12.36
N PHE A 46 1.76 -11.19 12.04
CA PHE A 46 1.89 -10.43 10.80
C PHE A 46 1.82 -11.32 9.55
N ILE A 47 2.39 -12.52 9.60
CA ILE A 47 2.31 -13.51 8.50
C ILE A 47 0.87 -14.02 8.30
N LEU A 48 0.14 -14.25 9.40
CA LEU A 48 -1.18 -14.88 9.37
C LEU A 48 -2.33 -13.88 9.18
N ASP A 49 -2.15 -12.61 9.54
CA ASP A 49 -3.16 -11.55 9.42
C ASP A 49 -3.76 -11.43 8.01
N PRO A 50 -2.98 -11.43 6.90
CA PRO A 50 -3.54 -11.43 5.55
C PRO A 50 -4.42 -12.65 5.22
N LEU A 51 -4.18 -13.80 5.87
CA LEU A 51 -5.02 -14.99 5.69
C LEU A 51 -6.35 -14.84 6.42
N VAL A 52 -6.33 -14.23 7.61
CA VAL A 52 -7.54 -13.90 8.39
C VAL A 52 -8.40 -12.91 7.62
N ASP A 53 -7.80 -11.84 7.11
CA ASP A 53 -8.46 -10.84 6.26
C ASP A 53 -9.17 -11.42 5.04
N VAL A 54 -8.56 -12.42 4.39
CA VAL A 54 -9.16 -13.08 3.23
C VAL A 54 -10.37 -13.91 3.63
N LEU A 55 -10.32 -14.59 4.77
CA LEU A 55 -11.46 -15.36 5.29
C LEU A 55 -12.60 -14.45 5.74
N GLU A 56 -12.30 -13.33 6.40
CA GLU A 56 -13.28 -12.31 6.77
C GLU A 56 -13.99 -11.76 5.53
N ARG A 57 -13.22 -11.31 4.53
CA ARG A 57 -13.78 -10.69 3.32
C ARG A 57 -14.49 -11.66 2.38
N ARG A 58 -14.00 -12.90 2.24
CA ARG A 58 -14.57 -13.88 1.27
C ARG A 58 -15.62 -14.79 1.87
N ALA A 59 -15.49 -15.17 3.14
CA ALA A 59 -16.39 -16.10 3.80
C ALA A 59 -17.34 -15.41 4.79
N GLY A 60 -17.21 -14.09 5.01
CA GLY A 60 -18.07 -13.33 5.92
C GLY A 60 -17.91 -13.74 7.38
N MET A 61 -16.80 -14.38 7.74
CA MET A 61 -16.54 -14.85 9.10
C MET A 61 -16.17 -13.69 10.02
N SER A 62 -16.64 -13.70 11.27
CA SER A 62 -16.12 -12.75 12.27
C SER A 62 -14.61 -12.90 12.44
N ARG A 63 -13.88 -11.79 12.66
CA ARG A 63 -12.42 -11.76 12.83
C ARG A 63 -11.91 -12.82 13.81
N THR A 64 -12.55 -12.97 14.98
CA THR A 64 -12.18 -13.99 15.97
C THR A 64 -12.30 -15.43 15.43
N ALA A 65 -13.35 -15.74 14.67
CA ALA A 65 -13.56 -17.08 14.10
C ALA A 65 -12.56 -17.37 12.98
N ALA A 66 -12.27 -16.39 12.13
CA ALA A 66 -11.24 -16.49 11.11
C ALA A 66 -9.86 -16.71 11.73
N THR A 67 -9.49 -15.94 12.75
CA THR A 67 -8.23 -16.13 13.50
C THR A 67 -8.17 -17.52 14.14
N ALA A 68 -9.25 -17.98 14.80
CA ALA A 68 -9.29 -19.30 15.42
C ALA A 68 -9.09 -20.43 14.39
N LEU A 69 -9.72 -20.33 13.22
CA LEU A 69 -9.56 -21.31 12.15
C LEU A 69 -8.12 -21.34 11.61
N VAL A 70 -7.53 -20.17 11.34
CA VAL A 70 -6.14 -20.07 10.84
C VAL A 70 -5.17 -20.65 11.86
N PHE A 71 -5.30 -20.29 13.14
CA PHE A 71 -4.44 -20.82 14.19
C PHE A 71 -4.66 -22.31 14.44
N PHE A 72 -5.89 -22.82 14.29
CA PHE A 72 -6.14 -24.26 14.34
C PHE A 72 -5.37 -25.00 13.23
N VAL A 73 -5.38 -24.49 11.99
CA VAL A 73 -4.60 -25.06 10.88
C VAL A 73 -3.10 -24.97 11.15
N VAL A 74 -2.62 -23.85 11.69
CA VAL A 74 -1.19 -23.69 12.06
C VAL A 74 -0.79 -24.70 13.13
N VAL A 75 -1.58 -24.89 14.19
CA VAL A 75 -1.34 -25.89 15.23
C VAL A 75 -1.35 -27.29 14.63
N LEU A 76 -2.32 -27.60 13.75
CA LEU A 76 -2.39 -28.88 13.07
C LEU A 76 -1.11 -29.15 12.25
N LEU A 77 -0.62 -28.17 11.48
CA LEU A 77 0.60 -28.28 10.71
C LEU A 77 1.85 -28.42 11.60
N LEU A 78 1.93 -27.65 12.69
CA LEU A 78 3.02 -27.71 13.66
C LEU A 78 3.09 -29.06 14.39
N LEU A 79 1.97 -29.74 14.58
CA LEU A 79 1.94 -31.08 15.18
C LEU A 79 2.17 -32.17 14.12
N ALA A 80 1.60 -32.03 12.91
CA ALA A 80 1.69 -33.03 11.86
C ALA A 80 3.09 -33.15 11.26
N ALA A 81 3.79 -32.04 10.97
CA ALA A 81 5.08 -32.09 10.32
C ALA A 81 6.15 -32.83 11.16
N PRO A 82 6.32 -32.55 12.47
CA PRO A 82 7.22 -33.31 13.32
C PRO A 82 6.76 -34.76 13.53
N ALA A 83 5.44 -35.00 13.65
CA ALA A 83 4.91 -36.37 13.79
C ALA A 83 5.27 -37.27 12.59
N ILE A 84 5.39 -36.70 11.39
CA ILE A 84 5.80 -37.43 10.18
C ILE A 84 7.34 -37.49 10.06
N ALA A 85 8.03 -36.37 10.31
CA ALA A 85 9.48 -36.24 10.10
C ALA A 85 10.32 -36.93 11.19
N ILE A 86 9.98 -36.72 12.47
CA ILE A 86 10.76 -37.21 13.61
C ILE A 86 10.92 -38.73 13.57
N PRO A 87 9.87 -39.55 13.38
CA PRO A 87 10.05 -41.01 13.32
C PRO A 87 11.00 -41.46 12.22
N SER A 88 10.98 -40.80 11.07
CA SER A 88 11.87 -41.09 9.94
C SER A 88 13.32 -40.73 10.27
N ILE A 89 13.55 -39.58 10.91
CA ILE A 89 14.88 -39.18 11.40
C ILE A 89 15.36 -40.14 12.49
N VAL A 90 14.52 -40.47 13.47
CA VAL A 90 14.87 -41.41 14.56
C VAL A 90 15.22 -42.78 14.00
N ARG A 91 14.48 -43.29 13.00
CA ARG A 91 14.83 -44.53 12.31
C ARG A 91 16.19 -44.44 11.61
N ALA A 92 16.45 -43.35 10.89
CA ALA A 92 17.74 -43.11 10.24
C ALA A 92 18.91 -43.00 11.24
N VAL A 93 18.69 -42.36 12.39
CA VAL A 93 19.68 -42.22 13.46
C VAL A 93 19.90 -43.54 14.21
N ARG A 94 18.86 -44.36 14.39
CA ARG A 94 18.99 -45.68 15.02
C ARG A 94 19.70 -46.67 14.10
N SER A 95 19.43 -46.64 12.79
CA SER A 95 20.21 -47.44 11.83
C SER A 95 21.67 -46.99 11.79
N LEU A 96 21.92 -45.67 11.86
CA LEU A 96 23.26 -45.10 12.02
C LEU A 96 24.01 -45.68 13.22
N ASN A 97 23.39 -45.81 14.38
CA ASN A 97 24.06 -46.22 15.61
C ASN A 97 24.40 -47.73 15.64
N LEU A 98 23.56 -48.57 15.01
CA LEU A 98 23.80 -50.01 14.88
C LEU A 98 24.84 -50.33 13.80
N ASP A 99 24.88 -49.51 12.73
CA ASP A 99 25.81 -49.70 11.62
C ASP A 99 27.07 -48.82 11.71
N PHE A 100 27.22 -47.91 12.70
CA PHE A 100 28.36 -46.98 12.79
C PHE A 100 29.72 -47.69 12.76
N LEU A 101 29.83 -48.78 13.51
CA LEU A 101 31.02 -49.65 13.53
C LEU A 101 31.29 -50.27 12.16
N ARG A 102 30.23 -50.65 11.43
CA ARG A 102 30.33 -51.25 10.10
C ARG A 102 30.66 -50.21 9.03
N ILE A 103 30.06 -49.02 9.10
CA ILE A 103 30.32 -47.87 8.22
C ILE A 103 31.77 -47.39 8.37
N ALA A 104 32.28 -47.31 9.61
CA ALA A 104 33.67 -46.93 9.86
C ALA A 104 34.64 -47.96 9.27
N VAL A 105 34.30 -49.25 9.34
CA VAL A 105 35.11 -50.33 8.74
C VAL A 105 35.03 -50.32 7.20
N ASP A 106 33.82 -50.22 6.62
CA ASP A 106 33.60 -50.25 5.17
C ASP A 106 34.19 -48.99 4.48
N LEU A 107 34.03 -47.81 5.08
CA LEU A 107 34.65 -46.57 4.57
C LEU A 107 36.18 -46.62 4.71
N GLY A 108 36.71 -47.17 5.80
CA GLY A 108 38.15 -47.35 5.98
C GLY A 108 38.76 -48.27 4.92
N GLN A 109 38.05 -49.32 4.53
CA GLN A 109 38.48 -50.23 3.44
C GLN A 109 38.38 -49.58 2.06
N MET A 110 37.39 -48.72 1.82
CA MET A 110 37.24 -48.01 0.54
C MET A 110 38.27 -46.89 0.34
N VAL A 111 38.69 -46.20 1.41
CA VAL A 111 39.66 -45.09 1.36
C VAL A 111 41.10 -45.59 1.20
N GLN A 112 41.38 -46.84 1.57
CA GLN A 112 42.66 -47.50 1.28
C GLN A 112 42.85 -47.84 -0.21
N GLN A 113 41.82 -47.68 -1.05
CA GLN A 113 41.95 -47.79 -2.50
C GLN A 113 42.15 -46.39 -3.11
N PRO A 114 43.32 -46.10 -3.73
CA PRO A 114 43.56 -44.80 -4.33
C PRO A 114 42.56 -44.54 -5.46
N VAL A 115 41.82 -43.43 -5.35
CA VAL A 115 40.87 -43.01 -6.38
C VAL A 115 41.63 -42.30 -7.48
N MET A 116 41.91 -43.02 -8.56
CA MET A 116 42.50 -42.47 -9.78
C MET A 116 41.43 -41.70 -10.57
N LEU A 117 41.46 -40.37 -10.48
CA LEU A 117 40.65 -39.48 -11.32
C LEU A 117 41.61 -38.63 -12.18
N PHE A 118 41.48 -38.74 -13.50
CA PHE A 118 42.34 -38.04 -14.47
C PHE A 118 43.86 -38.27 -14.28
N GLY A 119 44.26 -39.44 -13.77
CA GLY A 119 45.67 -39.79 -13.58
C GLY A 119 46.34 -39.17 -12.35
N TYR A 120 45.58 -38.54 -11.46
CA TYR A 120 46.05 -38.02 -10.18
C TYR A 120 45.55 -38.90 -9.03
N GLU A 121 46.45 -39.28 -8.12
CA GLU A 121 46.08 -40.03 -6.90
C GLU A 121 45.56 -39.05 -5.85
N TRP A 122 44.26 -39.09 -5.58
CA TRP A 122 43.66 -38.31 -4.50
C TRP A 122 43.79 -39.09 -3.19
N ASN A 123 44.64 -38.60 -2.28
CA ASN A 123 44.67 -39.13 -0.92
C ASN A 123 43.45 -38.61 -0.15
N LEU A 124 42.48 -39.50 0.07
CA LEU A 124 41.22 -39.20 0.74
C LEU A 124 41.28 -39.48 2.25
N GLU A 125 42.43 -39.84 2.80
CA GLU A 125 42.57 -40.22 4.21
C GLU A 125 42.25 -39.06 5.17
N GLU A 126 42.72 -37.84 4.86
CA GLU A 126 42.41 -36.64 5.65
C GLU A 126 40.91 -36.29 5.60
N VAL A 127 40.31 -36.37 4.41
CA VAL A 127 38.86 -36.15 4.20
C VAL A 127 38.05 -37.21 4.95
N TYR A 128 38.54 -38.45 4.98
CA TYR A 128 37.91 -39.57 5.66
C TYR A 128 37.91 -39.42 7.19
N VAL A 129 39.06 -39.10 7.79
CA VAL A 129 39.17 -38.87 9.24
C VAL A 129 38.26 -37.71 9.65
N GLN A 130 38.28 -36.61 8.89
CA GLN A 130 37.47 -35.44 9.17
C GLN A 130 35.96 -35.69 8.99
N LEU A 131 35.56 -36.51 8.01
CA LEU A 131 34.18 -36.95 7.80
C LEU A 131 33.69 -37.85 8.95
N LEU A 132 34.51 -38.81 9.41
CA LEU A 132 34.17 -39.69 10.52
C LEU A 132 34.01 -38.93 11.84
N ASP A 133 34.91 -38.00 12.14
CA ASP A 133 34.80 -37.18 13.34
C ASP A 133 33.56 -36.28 13.28
N THR A 134 33.26 -35.70 12.12
CA THR A 134 32.05 -34.88 11.92
C THR A 134 30.79 -35.72 12.10
N LEU A 135 30.74 -36.93 11.51
CA LEU A 135 29.62 -37.87 11.67
C LEU A 135 29.47 -38.32 13.13
N ARG A 136 30.57 -38.63 13.82
CA ARG A 136 30.57 -39.01 15.24
C ARG A 136 30.04 -37.89 16.11
N ASN A 137 30.55 -36.67 15.92
CA ASN A 137 30.13 -35.49 16.65
C ASN A 137 28.66 -35.16 16.37
N PHE A 138 28.20 -35.34 15.13
CA PHE A 138 26.80 -35.17 14.77
C PHE A 138 25.90 -36.20 15.46
N VAL A 139 26.24 -37.50 15.40
CA VAL A 139 25.48 -38.56 16.08
C VAL A 139 25.44 -38.34 17.59
N GLN A 140 26.57 -37.98 18.21
CA GLN A 140 26.62 -37.66 19.63
C GLN A 140 25.78 -36.42 19.97
N THR A 141 25.85 -35.37 19.15
CA THR A 141 25.06 -34.14 19.34
C THR A 141 23.57 -34.39 19.17
N VAL A 142 23.16 -35.21 18.19
CA VAL A 142 21.75 -35.60 17.98
C VAL A 142 21.27 -36.51 19.09
N ALA A 143 22.07 -37.49 19.53
CA ALA A 143 21.72 -38.38 20.64
C ALA A 143 21.59 -37.61 21.97
N ALA A 144 22.55 -36.73 22.29
CA ALA A 144 22.48 -35.86 23.46
C ALA A 144 21.36 -34.81 23.34
N GLY A 145 21.14 -34.27 22.14
CA GLY A 145 20.07 -33.33 21.84
C GLY A 145 18.68 -33.94 21.98
N THR A 146 18.52 -35.22 21.63
CA THR A 146 17.26 -35.96 21.84
C THR A 146 16.97 -36.11 23.34
N PHE A 147 17.99 -36.36 24.17
CA PHE A 147 17.85 -36.46 25.62
C PHE A 147 17.54 -35.09 26.28
N ASN A 148 18.21 -34.03 25.82
CA ASN A 148 17.96 -32.65 26.27
C ASN A 148 16.60 -32.11 25.80
N LEU A 149 16.09 -32.55 24.64
CA LEU A 149 14.74 -32.21 24.16
C LEU A 149 13.65 -32.74 25.10
N VAL A 150 13.84 -33.92 25.69
CA VAL A 150 12.89 -34.50 26.67
C VAL A 150 12.94 -33.75 27.99
N VAL A 151 14.14 -33.39 28.49
CA VAL A 151 14.32 -32.62 29.74
C VAL A 151 13.87 -31.15 29.58
N GLY A 152 14.00 -30.58 28.38
CA GLY A 152 13.57 -29.21 28.03
C GLY A 152 12.16 -29.08 27.45
N PHE A 153 11.42 -30.19 27.32
CA PHE A 153 10.12 -30.23 26.63
C PHE A 153 9.10 -29.28 27.26
N ALA A 154 9.00 -29.25 28.59
CA ALA A 154 8.07 -28.38 29.30
C ALA A 154 8.34 -26.89 29.00
N SER A 155 9.61 -26.48 28.97
CA SER A 155 10.00 -25.09 28.67
C SER A 155 9.75 -24.72 27.20
N THR A 156 10.02 -25.65 26.28
CA THR A 156 9.78 -25.45 24.85
C THR A 156 8.30 -25.38 24.54
N LEU A 157 7.50 -26.28 25.14
CA LEU A 157 6.06 -26.29 25.03
C LEU A 157 5.45 -25.01 25.61
N PHE A 158 5.93 -24.56 26.77
CA PHE A 158 5.50 -23.29 27.35
C PHE A 158 5.74 -22.12 26.39
N TRP A 159 6.94 -21.98 25.83
CA TRP A 159 7.24 -20.90 24.89
C TRP A 159 6.46 -21.03 23.58
N LEU A 160 6.27 -22.24 23.06
CA LEU A 160 5.45 -22.49 21.88
C LEU A 160 4.00 -22.04 22.11
N VAL A 161 3.40 -22.47 23.23
CA VAL A 161 2.03 -22.07 23.61
C VAL A 161 1.95 -20.57 23.81
N PHE A 162 2.94 -19.96 24.47
CA PHE A 162 3.02 -18.51 24.63
C PHE A 162 3.08 -17.78 23.29
N ILE A 163 3.95 -18.21 22.36
CA ILE A 163 4.08 -17.63 21.02
C ILE A 163 2.75 -17.71 20.27
N LEU A 164 2.11 -18.89 20.27
CA LEU A 164 0.85 -19.11 19.58
C LEU A 164 -0.28 -18.28 20.19
N LEU A 165 -0.37 -18.21 21.52
CA LEU A 165 -1.39 -17.44 22.21
C LEU A 165 -1.18 -15.92 21.99
N ALA A 166 0.04 -15.44 22.15
CA ALA A 166 0.39 -14.04 21.90
C ALA A 166 0.10 -13.66 20.45
N ALA A 167 0.50 -14.49 19.49
CA ALA A 167 0.21 -14.27 18.08
C ALA A 167 -1.29 -14.28 17.79
N PHE A 168 -2.06 -15.17 18.42
CA PHE A 168 -3.51 -15.23 18.28
C PHE A 168 -4.17 -13.91 18.71
N TYR A 169 -3.82 -13.39 19.89
CA TYR A 169 -4.35 -12.11 20.38
C TYR A 169 -3.89 -10.94 19.51
N LEU A 170 -2.61 -10.89 19.11
CA LEU A 170 -2.08 -9.86 18.23
C LEU A 170 -2.78 -9.84 16.87
N THR A 171 -3.08 -11.01 16.29
CA THR A 171 -3.79 -11.11 15.01
C THR A 171 -5.26 -10.73 15.16
N ARG A 172 -5.92 -11.21 16.22
CA ARG A 172 -7.32 -10.90 16.50
C ARG A 172 -7.54 -9.40 16.69
N ASP A 173 -6.67 -8.74 17.44
CA ASP A 173 -6.83 -7.33 17.82
C ASP A 173 -5.95 -6.38 16.99
N ALA A 174 -5.45 -6.81 15.82
CA ALA A 174 -4.50 -6.03 15.01
C ALA A 174 -5.04 -4.67 14.58
N ASP A 175 -6.32 -4.60 14.15
CA ASP A 175 -6.97 -3.33 13.75
C ASP A 175 -7.03 -2.35 14.92
N ARG A 176 -7.50 -2.82 16.08
CA ARG A 176 -7.59 -2.02 17.31
C ARG A 176 -6.23 -1.55 17.79
N LEU A 177 -5.21 -2.41 17.70
CA LEU A 177 -3.84 -2.05 18.04
C LEU A 177 -3.31 -0.98 17.09
N THR A 178 -3.63 -1.07 15.80
CA THR A 178 -3.22 -0.09 14.78
C THR A 178 -3.90 1.26 15.01
N GLU A 179 -5.21 1.29 15.24
CA GLU A 179 -5.95 2.52 15.57
C GLU A 179 -5.41 3.17 16.84
N TRP A 180 -5.13 2.38 17.88
CA TRP A 180 -4.53 2.89 19.12
C TRP A 180 -3.13 3.48 18.85
N LEU A 181 -2.28 2.80 18.09
CA LEU A 181 -0.96 3.32 17.71
C LEU A 181 -1.05 4.62 16.89
N ASP A 182 -2.03 4.73 16.00
CA ASP A 182 -2.26 5.90 15.15
C ASP A 182 -2.80 7.12 15.94
N THR A 183 -3.28 6.92 17.17
CA THR A 183 -3.77 7.99 18.07
C THR A 183 -2.80 8.41 19.18
N LEU A 184 -1.71 7.66 19.40
CA LEU A 184 -0.66 8.02 20.37
C LEU A 184 0.09 9.33 20.04
N PRO A 185 0.42 9.64 18.77
CA PRO A 185 1.20 10.83 18.45
C PRO A 185 0.39 12.12 18.64
N PRO A 186 1.06 13.25 18.98
CA PRO A 186 0.43 14.56 18.95
C PRO A 186 -0.11 14.91 17.55
N PRO A 187 -1.20 15.69 17.44
CA PRO A 187 -1.83 16.03 16.16
C PRO A 187 -0.88 16.62 15.11
N SER A 188 0.17 17.33 15.54
CA SER A 188 1.16 17.96 14.64
C SER A 188 2.04 16.99 13.86
N ILE A 189 2.21 15.75 14.35
CA ILE A 189 3.04 14.71 13.70
C ILE A 189 2.24 13.43 13.43
N GLN A 190 0.94 13.44 13.68
CA GLN A 190 0.10 12.25 13.56
C GLN A 190 0.10 11.74 12.11
N GLU A 191 -0.06 12.62 11.13
CA GLU A 191 0.00 12.28 9.71
C GLU A 191 1.35 11.64 9.33
N ASP A 192 2.45 12.20 9.81
CA ASP A 192 3.78 11.65 9.57
C ASP A 192 3.94 10.24 10.12
N VAL A 193 3.48 10.01 11.36
CA VAL A 193 3.59 8.70 12.02
C VAL A 193 2.74 7.66 11.30
N VAL A 194 1.53 8.01 10.89
CA VAL A 194 0.66 7.11 10.10
C VAL A 194 1.34 6.75 8.78
N ARG A 195 1.86 7.74 8.04
CA ARG A 195 2.58 7.51 6.77
C ARG A 195 3.85 6.67 6.98
N LEU A 196 4.61 6.95 8.04
CA LEU A 196 5.82 6.21 8.39
C LEU A 196 5.50 4.77 8.76
N ARG A 197 4.45 4.54 9.56
CA ARG A 197 3.92 3.20 9.88
C ARG A 197 3.56 2.47 8.60
N GLN A 198 2.80 3.09 7.69
CA GLN A 198 2.42 2.48 6.42
C GLN A 198 3.65 2.05 5.60
N GLN A 199 4.67 2.90 5.46
CA GLN A 199 5.91 2.55 4.76
C GLN A 199 6.67 1.40 5.43
N ILE A 200 6.71 1.37 6.77
CA ILE A 200 7.30 0.26 7.52
C ILE A 200 6.49 -1.02 7.29
N THR A 201 5.16 -0.97 7.40
CA THR A 201 4.26 -2.09 7.10
C THR A 201 4.46 -2.62 5.68
N GLU A 202 4.67 -1.75 4.68
CA GLU A 202 5.00 -2.17 3.32
C GLU A 202 6.34 -2.94 3.23
N VAL A 203 7.37 -2.47 3.92
CA VAL A 203 8.68 -3.14 3.99
C VAL A 203 8.54 -4.54 4.59
N TRP A 204 7.83 -4.66 5.71
CA TRP A 204 7.61 -5.95 6.38
C TRP A 204 6.73 -6.87 5.53
N ASN A 205 5.65 -6.37 4.93
CA ASN A 205 4.79 -7.13 4.01
C ASN A 205 5.57 -7.65 2.80
N ALA A 206 6.41 -6.82 2.21
CA ALA A 206 7.26 -7.20 1.09
C ALA A 206 8.26 -8.30 1.46
N PHE A 207 8.95 -8.14 2.60
CA PHE A 207 9.91 -9.12 3.10
C PHE A 207 9.22 -10.47 3.38
N LEU A 208 8.14 -10.46 4.16
CA LEU A 208 7.45 -11.68 4.60
C LEU A 208 6.79 -12.42 3.45
N ARG A 209 6.18 -11.70 2.50
CA ARG A 209 5.66 -12.31 1.26
C ARG A 209 6.78 -12.95 0.44
N GLY A 210 7.94 -12.29 0.37
CA GLY A 210 9.12 -12.84 -0.29
C GLY A 210 9.61 -14.12 0.41
N GLN A 211 9.69 -14.11 1.74
CA GLN A 211 10.15 -15.26 2.52
C GLN A 211 9.19 -16.45 2.45
N LEU A 212 7.87 -16.20 2.51
CA LEU A 212 6.85 -17.24 2.31
C LEU A 212 6.94 -17.85 0.91
N LEU A 213 7.11 -17.01 -0.12
CA LEU A 213 7.29 -17.49 -1.49
C LEU A 213 8.57 -18.32 -1.62
N MET A 214 9.66 -17.93 -0.95
CA MET A 214 10.87 -18.73 -0.88
C MET A 214 10.65 -20.08 -0.23
N GLY A 215 10.02 -20.12 0.95
CA GLY A 215 9.73 -21.37 1.62
C GLY A 215 8.92 -22.32 0.75
N ILE A 216 7.90 -21.81 0.04
CA ILE A 216 7.10 -22.60 -0.90
C ILE A 216 7.94 -23.06 -2.09
N LEU A 217 8.72 -22.18 -2.71
CA LEU A 217 9.59 -22.55 -3.84
C LEU A 217 10.59 -23.62 -3.44
N MET A 218 11.26 -23.46 -2.29
CA MET A 218 12.24 -24.41 -1.77
C MET A 218 11.60 -25.74 -1.40
N ALA A 219 10.38 -25.74 -0.83
CA ALA A 219 9.63 -26.96 -0.60
C ALA A 219 9.31 -27.71 -1.90
N VAL A 220 8.84 -26.99 -2.92
CA VAL A 220 8.48 -27.57 -4.21
C VAL A 220 9.72 -28.08 -4.95
N ILE A 221 10.75 -27.24 -5.11
CA ILE A 221 11.99 -27.59 -5.82
C ILE A 221 12.63 -28.82 -5.18
N THR A 222 12.80 -28.80 -3.85
CA THR A 222 13.42 -29.91 -3.12
C THR A 222 12.58 -31.18 -3.22
N THR A 223 11.24 -31.09 -3.10
CA THR A 223 10.36 -32.25 -3.28
C THR A 223 10.48 -32.83 -4.69
N VAL A 224 10.44 -31.99 -5.73
CA VAL A 224 10.52 -32.42 -7.13
C VAL A 224 11.86 -33.08 -7.42
N VAL A 225 12.97 -32.45 -7.02
CA VAL A 225 14.33 -32.99 -7.22
C VAL A 225 14.51 -34.31 -6.48
N ASN A 226 14.14 -34.36 -5.20
CA ASN A 226 14.25 -35.57 -4.38
C ASN A 226 13.36 -36.70 -4.91
N THR A 227 12.15 -36.36 -5.38
CA THR A 227 11.27 -37.34 -6.00
C THR A 227 11.89 -37.85 -7.29
N ALA A 228 12.39 -36.99 -8.17
CA ALA A 228 12.96 -37.38 -9.47
C ALA A 228 14.12 -38.38 -9.35
N ILE A 229 14.96 -38.22 -8.32
CA ILE A 229 16.09 -39.12 -8.04
C ILE A 229 15.72 -40.34 -7.18
N GLY A 230 14.44 -40.51 -6.82
CA GLY A 230 13.94 -41.64 -6.06
C GLY A 230 14.31 -41.64 -4.57
N LEU A 231 14.60 -40.47 -3.99
CA LEU A 231 14.94 -40.35 -2.57
C LEU A 231 13.70 -40.61 -1.70
N PRO A 232 13.75 -41.54 -0.73
CA PRO A 232 12.65 -41.80 0.18
C PRO A 232 12.26 -40.55 0.98
N ASN A 233 10.96 -40.40 1.25
CA ASN A 233 10.40 -39.27 2.02
C ASN A 233 10.66 -37.88 1.38
N ALA A 234 10.78 -37.81 0.05
CA ALA A 234 11.02 -36.57 -0.70
C ALA A 234 10.10 -35.40 -0.28
N LEU A 235 8.79 -35.66 -0.09
CA LEU A 235 7.83 -34.64 0.35
C LEU A 235 8.13 -34.10 1.76
N ALA A 236 8.45 -34.98 2.70
CA ALA A 236 8.77 -34.58 4.07
C ALA A 236 10.07 -33.75 4.12
N LEU A 237 11.07 -34.15 3.33
CA LEU A 237 12.33 -33.42 3.19
C LEU A 237 12.15 -32.07 2.50
N GLY A 238 11.28 -31.99 1.49
CA GLY A 238 10.93 -30.73 0.86
C GLY A 238 10.19 -29.79 1.80
N LEU A 239 9.18 -30.28 2.52
CA LEU A 239 8.49 -29.48 3.55
C LEU A 239 9.45 -28.99 4.64
N LEU A 240 10.39 -29.85 5.08
CA LEU A 240 11.43 -29.46 6.01
C LEU A 240 12.32 -28.35 5.42
N ALA A 241 12.77 -28.48 4.17
CA ALA A 241 13.57 -27.47 3.50
C ALA A 241 12.84 -26.12 3.40
N GLY A 242 11.57 -26.13 3.00
CA GLY A 242 10.77 -24.91 2.92
C GLY A 242 10.47 -24.27 4.28
N LEU A 243 10.33 -25.07 5.35
CA LEU A 243 10.19 -24.54 6.70
C LEU A 243 11.50 -23.96 7.22
N MET A 244 12.61 -24.65 6.99
CA MET A 244 13.95 -24.22 7.39
C MET A 244 14.43 -22.98 6.63
N GLU A 245 13.84 -22.67 5.47
CA GLU A 245 14.09 -21.45 4.70
C GLU A 245 13.93 -20.17 5.53
N PHE A 246 13.08 -20.16 6.57
CA PHE A 246 12.95 -19.04 7.51
C PHE A 246 14.17 -18.84 8.42
N VAL A 247 15.18 -19.69 8.35
CA VAL A 247 16.44 -19.56 9.09
C VAL A 247 17.57 -19.35 8.06
N PRO A 248 17.90 -18.10 7.69
CA PRO A 248 18.86 -17.82 6.63
C PRO A 248 20.22 -18.48 6.88
N SER A 249 20.86 -18.97 5.81
CA SER A 249 22.18 -19.63 5.78
C SER A 249 22.28 -20.97 6.53
N ILE A 250 21.51 -21.17 7.61
CA ILE A 250 21.52 -22.40 8.43
C ILE A 250 20.46 -23.39 7.93
N GLY A 251 19.31 -22.88 7.48
CA GLY A 251 18.16 -23.67 7.09
C GLY A 251 18.44 -24.73 6.02
N PRO A 252 19.02 -24.35 4.87
CA PRO A 252 19.40 -25.31 3.83
C PRO A 252 20.37 -26.40 4.34
N ILE A 253 21.29 -26.05 5.24
CA ILE A 253 22.24 -27.00 5.84
C ILE A 253 21.49 -28.01 6.71
N ILE A 254 20.62 -27.53 7.60
CA ILE A 254 19.79 -28.39 8.46
C ILE A 254 18.90 -29.31 7.63
N ALA A 255 18.35 -28.83 6.52
CA ALA A 255 17.49 -29.61 5.64
C ALA A 255 18.27 -30.63 4.78
N ALA A 256 19.52 -30.33 4.40
CA ALA A 256 20.37 -31.22 3.61
C ALA A 256 20.83 -32.44 4.41
N ILE A 257 21.14 -32.27 5.70
CA ILE A 257 21.66 -33.34 6.56
C ILE A 257 20.77 -34.61 6.55
N PRO A 258 19.47 -34.55 6.90
CA PRO A 258 18.63 -35.75 6.89
C PRO A 258 18.44 -36.32 5.49
N ALA A 259 18.47 -35.50 4.43
CA ALA A 259 18.36 -35.96 3.05
C ALA A 259 19.59 -36.78 2.62
N VAL A 260 20.79 -36.27 2.90
CA VAL A 260 22.06 -36.96 2.61
C VAL A 260 22.19 -38.23 3.43
N LEU A 261 21.80 -38.21 4.71
CA LEU A 261 21.80 -39.42 5.55
C LEU A 261 20.81 -40.46 5.01
N LEU A 262 19.58 -40.07 4.67
CA LEU A 262 18.61 -41.01 4.09
C LEU A 262 19.11 -41.61 2.77
N ALA A 263 19.75 -40.80 1.91
CA ALA A 263 20.35 -41.28 0.67
C ALA A 263 21.45 -42.32 0.93
N PHE A 264 22.30 -42.08 1.93
CA PHE A 264 23.40 -42.97 2.30
C PHE A 264 22.93 -44.31 2.90
N PHE A 265 21.82 -44.31 3.65
CA PHE A 265 21.32 -45.54 4.28
C PHE A 265 20.31 -46.31 3.46
N GLN A 266 19.39 -45.60 2.81
CA GLN A 266 18.25 -46.23 2.15
C GLN A 266 18.46 -46.35 0.64
N GLY A 267 19.43 -45.63 0.06
CA GLY A 267 19.65 -45.63 -1.38
C GLY A 267 18.50 -44.98 -2.14
N SER A 268 18.51 -45.15 -3.46
CA SER A 268 17.42 -44.70 -4.34
C SER A 268 16.39 -45.79 -4.54
N SER A 269 15.13 -45.38 -4.71
CA SER A 269 14.02 -46.28 -5.04
C SER A 269 14.10 -46.84 -6.46
N TRP A 270 14.78 -46.16 -7.40
CA TRP A 270 14.85 -46.58 -8.80
C TRP A 270 16.14 -46.21 -9.54
N VAL A 271 17.03 -45.40 -8.95
CA VAL A 271 18.33 -45.10 -9.54
C VAL A 271 19.33 -46.18 -9.12
N PRO A 272 19.92 -46.95 -10.05
CA PRO A 272 20.83 -48.04 -9.73
C PRO A 272 22.25 -47.53 -9.42
N LEU A 273 22.37 -46.75 -8.34
CA LEU A 273 23.65 -46.29 -7.78
C LEU A 273 23.89 -46.96 -6.43
N SER A 274 25.16 -47.15 -6.07
CA SER A 274 25.48 -47.52 -4.69
C SER A 274 25.08 -46.39 -3.74
N ASN A 275 24.72 -46.72 -2.50
CA ASN A 275 24.22 -45.73 -1.56
C ASN A 275 25.20 -44.58 -1.31
N PHE A 276 26.52 -44.86 -1.33
CA PHE A 276 27.55 -43.82 -1.24
C PHE A 276 27.47 -42.83 -2.41
N TRP A 277 27.49 -43.31 -3.66
CA TRP A 277 27.41 -42.44 -4.83
C TRP A 277 26.07 -41.73 -4.94
N PHE A 278 24.99 -42.36 -4.45
CA PHE A 278 23.70 -41.72 -4.34
C PHE A 278 23.68 -40.59 -3.30
N ALA A 279 24.31 -40.77 -2.14
CA ALA A 279 24.45 -39.71 -1.14
C ALA A 279 25.29 -38.53 -1.65
N VAL A 280 26.37 -38.79 -2.39
CA VAL A 280 27.17 -37.76 -3.06
C VAL A 280 26.35 -37.00 -4.09
N LEU A 281 25.52 -37.71 -4.89
CA LEU A 281 24.60 -37.09 -5.82
C LEU A 281 23.60 -36.17 -5.11
N VAL A 282 22.99 -36.63 -4.01
CA VAL A 282 22.03 -35.83 -3.22
C VAL A 282 22.71 -34.60 -2.64
N LEU A 283 23.91 -34.72 -2.06
CA LEU A 283 24.68 -33.59 -1.56
C LEU A 283 24.97 -32.58 -2.68
N GLY A 284 25.42 -33.06 -3.85
CA GLY A 284 25.65 -32.22 -5.02
C GLY A 284 24.39 -31.47 -5.48
N LEU A 285 23.23 -32.14 -5.50
CA LEU A 285 21.96 -31.52 -5.87
C LEU A 285 21.52 -30.46 -4.86
N TYR A 286 21.67 -30.69 -3.56
CA TYR A 286 21.38 -29.69 -2.54
C TYR A 286 22.30 -28.46 -2.66
N LEU A 287 23.58 -28.65 -2.97
CA LEU A 287 24.51 -27.55 -3.26
C LEU A 287 24.07 -26.76 -4.50
N VAL A 288 23.65 -27.44 -5.57
CA VAL A 288 23.11 -26.77 -6.77
C VAL A 288 21.84 -25.99 -6.46
N ILE A 289 20.91 -26.56 -5.69
CA ILE A 289 19.70 -25.88 -5.22
C ILE A 289 20.08 -24.61 -4.47
N GLN A 290 21.04 -24.68 -3.55
CA GLN A 290 21.52 -23.53 -2.78
C GLN A 290 22.16 -22.44 -3.67
N GLN A 291 22.90 -22.83 -4.72
CA GLN A 291 23.45 -21.87 -5.67
C GLN A 291 22.36 -21.20 -6.52
N ILE A 292 21.33 -21.94 -6.91
CA ILE A 292 20.16 -21.39 -7.62
C ILE A 292 19.41 -20.43 -6.70
N GLU A 293 19.21 -20.81 -5.44
CA GLU A 293 18.58 -19.99 -4.43
C GLU A 293 19.32 -18.65 -4.26
N GLY A 294 20.61 -18.69 -3.90
CA GLY A 294 21.40 -17.50 -3.61
C GLY A 294 21.60 -16.57 -4.81
N ASN A 295 21.83 -17.13 -6.00
CA ASN A 295 22.19 -16.33 -7.18
C ASN A 295 20.99 -15.93 -8.06
N ILE A 296 19.90 -16.70 -8.03
CA ILE A 296 18.78 -16.53 -8.97
C ILE A 296 17.47 -16.25 -8.25
N LEU A 297 17.08 -17.09 -7.29
CA LEU A 297 15.79 -16.93 -6.62
C LEU A 297 15.82 -15.68 -5.74
N LEU A 298 16.81 -15.56 -4.85
CA LEU A 298 16.90 -14.50 -3.84
C LEU A 298 16.83 -13.10 -4.47
N PRO A 299 17.62 -12.77 -5.51
CA PRO A 299 17.53 -11.45 -6.15
C PRO A 299 16.20 -11.22 -6.86
N ARG A 300 15.53 -12.27 -7.37
CA ARG A 300 14.25 -12.14 -8.09
C ARG A 300 13.06 -11.98 -7.15
N VAL A 301 13.09 -12.63 -5.99
CA VAL A 301 11.98 -12.62 -5.03
C VAL A 301 12.09 -11.43 -4.08
N LEU A 302 13.29 -11.15 -3.55
CA LEU A 302 13.52 -10.10 -2.54
C LEU A 302 14.18 -8.83 -3.09
N GLY A 303 14.90 -8.91 -4.21
CA GLY A 303 15.83 -7.85 -4.65
C GLY A 303 15.18 -6.51 -5.00
N SER A 304 13.98 -6.47 -5.56
CA SER A 304 13.30 -5.20 -5.88
C SER A 304 12.58 -4.56 -4.70
N SER A 305 12.24 -5.35 -3.69
CA SER A 305 11.21 -4.97 -2.71
C SER A 305 11.79 -4.23 -1.51
N LEU A 306 13.05 -4.52 -1.14
CA LEU A 306 13.72 -3.87 -0.01
C LEU A 306 14.62 -2.68 -0.40
N LYS A 307 14.99 -2.54 -1.68
CA LYS A 307 15.89 -1.48 -2.20
C LYS A 307 17.17 -1.32 -1.34
N LEU A 308 17.74 -2.42 -0.88
CA LEU A 308 18.99 -2.45 -0.10
C LEU A 308 20.15 -2.93 -0.98
N HIS A 309 21.33 -2.38 -0.75
CA HIS A 309 22.55 -2.90 -1.38
C HIS A 309 22.93 -4.25 -0.76
N PRO A 310 23.35 -5.27 -1.52
CA PRO A 310 23.67 -6.60 -0.98
C PRO A 310 24.68 -6.59 0.17
N LEU A 311 25.72 -5.74 0.06
CA LEU A 311 26.71 -5.56 1.13
C LEU A 311 26.09 -5.10 2.46
N VAL A 312 25.09 -4.22 2.41
CA VAL A 312 24.40 -3.73 3.61
C VAL A 312 23.62 -4.86 4.29
N VAL A 313 22.97 -5.71 3.50
CA VAL A 313 22.26 -6.89 4.01
C VAL A 313 23.23 -7.88 4.64
N LEU A 314 24.38 -8.14 4.01
CA LEU A 314 25.42 -9.02 4.57
C LEU A 314 25.92 -8.51 5.92
N ILE A 315 26.29 -7.23 6.00
CA ILE A 315 26.73 -6.60 7.26
C ILE A 315 25.63 -6.70 8.32
N ALA A 316 24.37 -6.46 7.93
CA ALA A 316 23.23 -6.56 8.83
C ALA A 316 23.03 -7.98 9.39
N VAL A 317 23.19 -9.02 8.56
CA VAL A 317 23.06 -10.41 8.99
C VAL A 317 24.15 -10.78 10.00
N ILE A 318 25.40 -10.40 9.73
CA ILE A 318 26.53 -10.65 10.64
C ILE A 318 26.31 -9.90 11.97
N ALA A 319 25.97 -8.61 11.91
CA ALA A 319 25.69 -7.81 13.09
C ALA A 319 24.48 -8.34 13.88
N GLY A 320 23.37 -8.63 13.20
CA GLY A 320 22.17 -9.20 13.80
C GLY A 320 22.45 -10.54 14.47
N GLY A 321 23.24 -11.41 13.82
CA GLY A 321 23.70 -12.67 14.40
C GLY A 321 24.47 -12.49 15.71
N SER A 322 25.34 -11.49 15.79
CA SER A 322 26.07 -11.19 17.03
C SER A 322 25.18 -10.63 18.14
N LEU A 323 24.13 -9.87 17.80
CA LEU A 323 23.28 -9.16 18.76
C LEU A 323 22.15 -10.03 19.33
N ALA A 324 21.49 -10.82 18.46
CA ALA A 324 20.28 -11.55 18.80
C ALA A 324 20.28 -12.99 18.24
N GLY A 325 21.44 -13.52 17.86
CA GLY A 325 21.59 -14.87 17.34
C GLY A 325 20.76 -15.10 16.07
N ILE A 326 20.12 -16.27 15.99
CA ILE A 326 19.31 -16.67 14.84
C ILE A 326 18.20 -15.65 14.52
N LEU A 327 17.54 -15.11 15.55
CA LEU A 327 16.49 -14.11 15.34
C LEU A 327 17.04 -12.82 14.74
N GLY A 328 18.23 -12.39 15.16
CA GLY A 328 18.87 -11.22 14.58
C GLY A 328 19.30 -11.43 13.12
N MET A 329 19.74 -12.65 12.76
CA MET A 329 20.02 -13.00 11.37
C MET A 329 18.76 -12.98 10.51
N LEU A 330 17.67 -13.58 11.01
CA LEU A 330 16.37 -13.63 10.33
C LEU A 330 15.80 -12.23 10.07
N LEU A 331 15.85 -11.35 11.07
CA LEU A 331 15.25 -10.03 11.00
C LEU A 331 16.18 -8.95 10.47
N ALA A 332 17.42 -9.27 10.11
CA ALA A 332 18.42 -8.31 9.66
C ALA A 332 17.93 -7.45 8.48
N ALA A 333 17.43 -8.09 7.42
CA ALA A 333 16.98 -7.41 6.21
C ALA A 333 15.80 -6.44 6.44
N PRO A 334 14.66 -6.86 7.04
CA PRO A 334 13.55 -5.94 7.30
C PRO A 334 13.91 -4.87 8.35
N THR A 335 14.76 -5.19 9.33
CA THR A 335 15.21 -4.21 10.34
C THR A 335 16.03 -3.11 9.70
N VAL A 336 16.99 -3.44 8.82
CA VAL A 336 17.78 -2.41 8.13
C VAL A 336 16.97 -1.64 7.10
N ALA A 337 16.02 -2.27 6.42
CA ALA A 337 15.09 -1.56 5.55
C ALA A 337 14.21 -0.57 6.34
N THR A 338 13.73 -0.97 7.53
CA THR A 338 13.00 -0.11 8.46
C THR A 338 13.88 1.05 8.94
N LEU A 339 15.12 0.76 9.34
CA LEU A 339 16.07 1.78 9.77
C LEU A 339 16.37 2.80 8.68
N ARG A 340 16.47 2.36 7.41
CA ARG A 340 16.62 3.28 6.28
C ARG A 340 15.41 4.22 6.14
N VAL A 341 14.19 3.69 6.27
CA VAL A 341 12.96 4.51 6.20
C VAL A 341 12.96 5.55 7.33
N LEU A 342 13.27 5.13 8.56
CA LEU A 342 13.38 6.02 9.72
C LEU A 342 14.50 7.07 9.53
N ALA A 343 15.67 6.65 9.07
CA ALA A 343 16.81 7.54 8.85
C ALA A 343 16.52 8.58 7.76
N HIS A 344 15.82 8.18 6.69
CA HIS A 344 15.38 9.11 5.65
C HIS A 344 14.40 10.15 6.18
N TYR A 345 13.38 9.70 6.93
CA TYR A 345 12.43 10.59 7.59
C TYR A 345 13.12 11.58 8.53
N LEU A 346 14.02 11.10 9.40
CA LEU A 346 14.79 11.95 10.31
C LEU A 346 15.69 12.93 9.56
N TYR A 347 16.37 12.48 8.50
CA TYR A 347 17.22 13.36 7.69
C TYR A 347 16.41 14.48 7.02
N CYS A 348 15.25 14.17 6.44
CA CYS A 348 14.38 15.19 5.85
C CYS A 348 13.89 16.18 6.90
N ARG A 349 13.40 15.70 8.05
CA ARG A 349 12.95 16.55 9.16
C ARG A 349 14.06 17.42 9.76
N LEU A 350 15.30 16.91 9.84
CA LEU A 350 16.47 17.68 10.30
C LEU A 350 16.97 18.71 9.29
N THR A 351 16.60 18.58 8.01
CA THR A 351 17.03 19.47 6.93
C THR A 351 15.88 20.33 6.39
N ASP A 352 14.75 20.39 7.11
CA ASP A 352 13.53 21.11 6.75
C ASP A 352 12.99 20.74 5.35
N ARG A 353 13.22 19.49 4.92
CA ARG A 353 12.68 18.92 3.68
C ARG A 353 11.44 18.10 3.98
N ASP A 354 10.53 18.04 3.01
CA ASP A 354 9.40 17.13 3.07
C ASP A 354 9.91 15.66 3.14
N PRO A 355 9.60 14.90 4.21
CA PRO A 355 9.97 13.48 4.32
C PRO A 355 9.16 12.56 3.40
N PHE A 356 8.06 13.05 2.84
CA PHE A 356 7.19 12.32 1.92
C PHE A 356 7.04 13.09 0.61
N PRO A 357 8.15 13.42 -0.09
CA PRO A 357 8.08 14.20 -1.31
C PRO A 357 7.17 13.50 -2.31
N GLU A 358 6.25 14.25 -2.93
CA GLU A 358 5.39 13.73 -4.00
C GLU A 358 6.22 12.89 -4.96
N ALA A 359 5.90 11.58 -5.04
CA ALA A 359 6.71 10.67 -5.81
C ALA A 359 6.78 11.19 -7.26
N PRO A 360 7.98 11.48 -7.81
CA PRO A 360 8.10 11.85 -9.21
C PRO A 360 7.40 10.76 -10.03
N PRO A 361 6.62 11.13 -11.06
CA PRO A 361 5.72 10.22 -11.75
C PRO A 361 6.45 8.92 -12.09
N LEU A 362 6.10 7.83 -11.40
CA LEU A 362 6.78 6.55 -11.57
C LEU A 362 6.83 6.25 -13.07
N PRO A 363 8.02 6.01 -13.66
CA PRO A 363 8.09 5.55 -15.04
C PRO A 363 7.19 4.33 -15.14
N SER A 364 6.33 4.31 -16.17
CA SER A 364 5.37 3.23 -16.35
C SER A 364 6.09 1.89 -16.16
N PRO A 365 5.58 0.97 -15.30
CA PRO A 365 6.31 -0.25 -14.98
C PRO A 365 6.79 -0.90 -16.27
N ARG A 366 8.09 -1.23 -16.36
CA ARG A 366 8.66 -1.97 -17.49
C ARG A 366 8.03 -3.37 -17.50
N ARG A 367 6.82 -3.48 -18.05
CA ARG A 367 6.08 -4.74 -18.17
C ARG A 367 6.86 -5.67 -19.09
N GLY A 368 6.97 -6.94 -18.71
CA GLY A 368 7.53 -7.99 -19.56
C GLY A 368 6.86 -8.03 -20.94
N LEU A 369 7.61 -8.38 -21.98
CA LEU A 369 7.17 -8.36 -23.37
C LEU A 369 5.84 -9.08 -23.59
N GLY A 370 5.62 -10.23 -22.94
CA GLY A 370 4.42 -11.07 -23.13
C GLY A 370 3.10 -10.37 -22.80
N ARG A 371 3.01 -9.68 -21.66
CA ARG A 371 1.77 -8.96 -21.27
C ARG A 371 1.51 -7.75 -22.16
N ARG A 372 2.58 -7.09 -22.64
CA ARG A 372 2.46 -5.98 -23.61
C ARG A 372 1.94 -6.46 -24.97
N LEU A 373 2.40 -7.63 -25.42
CA LEU A 373 1.95 -8.26 -26.66
C LEU A 373 0.51 -8.74 -26.55
N TRP A 374 0.12 -9.37 -25.44
CA TRP A 374 -1.27 -9.78 -25.19
C TRP A 374 -2.22 -8.58 -25.11
N ASP A 375 -1.88 -7.53 -24.34
CA ASP A 375 -2.70 -6.32 -24.26
C ASP A 375 -2.77 -5.61 -25.62
N ARG A 376 -1.73 -5.67 -26.45
CA ARG A 376 -1.79 -5.16 -27.84
C ARG A 376 -2.70 -6.00 -28.72
N ALA A 377 -2.55 -7.33 -28.69
CA ALA A 377 -3.36 -8.24 -29.49
C ALA A 377 -4.83 -8.14 -29.12
N ARG A 378 -5.14 -8.15 -27.82
CA ARG A 378 -6.51 -7.98 -27.29
C ARG A 378 -7.08 -6.61 -27.64
N ARG A 379 -6.28 -5.53 -27.55
CA ARG A 379 -6.71 -4.20 -28.02
C ARG A 379 -6.98 -4.19 -29.52
N ARG A 380 -6.12 -4.77 -30.35
CA ARG A 380 -6.29 -4.84 -31.80
C ARG A 380 -7.53 -5.66 -32.19
N PHE A 381 -7.78 -6.76 -31.49
CA PHE A 381 -8.95 -7.62 -31.70
C PHE A 381 -10.26 -6.95 -31.26
N LEU A 382 -10.24 -6.19 -30.17
CA LEU A 382 -11.44 -5.51 -29.67
C LEU A 382 -11.65 -4.12 -30.30
N ALA A 383 -10.63 -3.50 -30.90
CA ALA A 383 -10.67 -2.13 -31.43
C ALA A 383 -11.81 -1.89 -32.45
N SER A 384 -12.18 -2.90 -33.23
CA SER A 384 -13.28 -2.83 -34.21
C SER A 384 -14.66 -3.14 -33.62
N ARG A 385 -14.76 -3.42 -32.32
CA ARG A 385 -16.00 -3.85 -31.64
C ARG A 385 -16.49 -2.89 -30.56
N TRP A 386 -15.73 -1.84 -30.26
CA TRP A 386 -16.18 -0.79 -29.35
C TRP A 386 -17.07 0.18 -30.11
N SER A 387 -18.19 0.57 -29.52
CA SER A 387 -19.03 1.66 -30.00
C SER A 387 -19.22 2.68 -28.88
N VAL A 388 -19.05 3.97 -29.20
CA VAL A 388 -19.34 5.07 -28.28
C VAL A 388 -20.61 5.76 -28.78
N ARG A 389 -21.62 5.87 -27.91
CA ARG A 389 -22.93 6.46 -28.23
C ARG A 389 -23.53 7.20 -27.03
N PRO A 390 -24.54 8.06 -27.24
CA PRO A 390 -25.36 8.55 -26.14
C PRO A 390 -25.96 7.40 -25.32
N ALA A 391 -26.09 7.61 -24.01
CA ALA A 391 -26.77 6.70 -23.11
C ALA A 391 -28.27 6.62 -23.44
N ARG A 392 -28.88 5.47 -23.14
CA ARG A 392 -30.31 5.18 -23.28
C ARG A 392 -30.87 4.76 -21.92
N PRO A 393 -32.19 4.90 -21.67
CA PRO A 393 -32.81 4.44 -20.42
C PRO A 393 -32.49 2.97 -20.09
N GLU A 394 -32.41 2.13 -21.12
CA GLU A 394 -32.12 0.69 -21.03
C GLU A 394 -30.70 0.38 -20.48
N ASP A 395 -29.76 1.32 -20.57
CA ASP A 395 -28.37 1.12 -20.15
C ASP A 395 -28.19 1.11 -18.61
N ARG A 396 -29.24 1.45 -17.85
CA ARG A 396 -29.18 1.66 -16.41
C ARG A 396 -28.64 0.45 -15.64
N GLU A 397 -29.08 -0.75 -15.99
CA GLU A 397 -28.68 -1.98 -15.29
C GLU A 397 -27.17 -2.24 -15.39
N ASP A 398 -26.59 -2.08 -16.59
CA ASP A 398 -25.15 -2.23 -16.78
C ASP A 398 -24.36 -1.12 -16.06
N VAL A 399 -24.89 0.11 -16.02
CA VAL A 399 -24.26 1.24 -15.33
C VAL A 399 -24.25 1.02 -13.82
N GLU A 400 -25.36 0.56 -13.25
CA GLU A 400 -25.46 0.17 -11.83
C GLU A 400 -24.47 -0.95 -11.51
N ALA A 401 -24.32 -1.94 -12.39
CA ALA A 401 -23.35 -3.03 -12.22
C ALA A 401 -21.88 -2.55 -12.26
N ILE A 402 -21.57 -1.52 -13.06
CA ILE A 402 -20.26 -0.86 -13.05
C ILE A 402 -20.07 -0.11 -11.72
N CYS A 403 -21.04 0.72 -11.34
CA CYS A 403 -21.00 1.55 -10.13
C CYS A 403 -20.87 0.71 -8.86
N ALA A 404 -21.52 -0.44 -8.77
CA ALA A 404 -21.41 -1.38 -7.65
C ALA A 404 -19.98 -1.93 -7.43
N GLN A 405 -19.12 -1.87 -8.45
CA GLN A 405 -17.74 -2.35 -8.39
C GLN A 405 -16.70 -1.22 -8.25
N VAL A 406 -17.14 0.03 -8.16
CA VAL A 406 -16.29 1.21 -8.00
C VAL A 406 -16.63 1.87 -6.67
N TRP A 407 -15.64 2.45 -5.99
CA TRP A 407 -15.83 3.16 -4.70
C TRP A 407 -16.53 2.32 -3.62
N GLU A 408 -16.11 1.06 -3.46
CA GLU A 408 -16.65 0.13 -2.44
C GLU A 408 -18.17 -0.11 -2.54
N GLY A 409 -18.77 0.20 -3.70
CA GLY A 409 -20.21 0.05 -3.94
C GLY A 409 -21.03 1.33 -3.69
N HIS A 410 -20.41 2.43 -3.29
CA HIS A 410 -21.06 3.71 -3.01
C HIS A 410 -20.73 4.73 -4.12
N ASP A 411 -21.41 4.64 -5.26
CA ASP A 411 -21.32 5.62 -6.35
C ASP A 411 -22.63 6.41 -6.48
N TYR A 412 -22.54 7.71 -6.75
CA TYR A 412 -23.70 8.60 -6.82
C TYR A 412 -24.40 8.58 -8.19
N ILE A 413 -23.74 8.04 -9.22
CA ILE A 413 -24.26 8.06 -10.60
C ILE A 413 -25.67 7.44 -10.73
N PRO A 414 -26.02 6.32 -10.04
CA PRO A 414 -27.38 5.79 -10.07
C PRO A 414 -28.44 6.74 -9.51
N GLU A 415 -28.06 7.63 -8.57
CA GLU A 415 -28.97 8.62 -7.96
C GLU A 415 -29.28 9.77 -8.92
N VAL A 416 -28.30 10.19 -9.73
CA VAL A 416 -28.44 11.29 -10.71
C VAL A 416 -28.73 10.81 -12.13
N TRP A 417 -29.02 9.53 -12.32
CA TRP A 417 -29.15 8.91 -13.65
C TRP A 417 -30.20 9.57 -14.53
N GLU A 418 -31.43 9.74 -14.00
CA GLU A 418 -32.54 10.33 -14.76
C GLU A 418 -32.31 11.81 -15.08
N GLU A 419 -31.73 12.54 -14.13
CA GLU A 419 -31.33 13.94 -14.31
C GLU A 419 -30.29 14.06 -15.42
N TRP A 420 -29.26 13.22 -15.39
CA TRP A 420 -28.19 13.24 -16.39
C TRP A 420 -28.62 12.81 -17.78
N LEU A 421 -29.60 11.91 -17.87
CA LEU A 421 -30.13 11.46 -19.15
C LEU A 421 -31.02 12.52 -19.82
N SER A 422 -31.68 13.35 -19.01
CA SER A 422 -32.59 14.41 -19.48
C SER A 422 -31.97 15.81 -19.51
N ASP A 423 -30.71 15.97 -19.09
CA ASP A 423 -29.99 17.25 -19.04
C ASP A 423 -29.83 17.88 -20.44
N PRO A 424 -30.51 19.01 -20.75
CA PRO A 424 -30.43 19.65 -22.05
C PRO A 424 -29.08 20.36 -22.28
N ASN A 425 -28.30 20.59 -21.23
CA ASN A 425 -27.00 21.25 -21.28
C ASN A 425 -25.84 20.25 -21.33
N GLY A 426 -26.10 18.95 -21.34
CA GLY A 426 -25.07 17.92 -21.33
C GLY A 426 -25.37 16.73 -22.22
N GLN A 427 -24.38 15.84 -22.36
CA GLN A 427 -24.55 14.56 -23.02
C GLN A 427 -23.87 13.46 -22.21
N LEU A 428 -24.69 12.56 -21.66
CA LEU A 428 -24.22 11.30 -21.09
C LEU A 428 -23.88 10.31 -22.21
N SER A 429 -22.65 9.81 -22.22
CA SER A 429 -22.14 8.91 -23.25
C SER A 429 -21.65 7.60 -22.64
N VAL A 430 -21.90 6.49 -23.35
CA VAL A 430 -21.50 5.13 -22.95
C VAL A 430 -20.61 4.48 -24.01
N VAL A 431 -19.73 3.60 -23.56
CA VAL A 431 -19.01 2.65 -24.44
C VAL A 431 -19.66 1.30 -24.31
N THR A 432 -19.99 0.71 -25.45
CA THR A 432 -20.57 -0.62 -25.52
C THR A 432 -19.62 -1.61 -26.19
N LEU A 433 -19.72 -2.88 -25.76
CA LEU A 433 -19.07 -4.02 -26.39
C LEU A 433 -20.12 -5.12 -26.58
N LYS A 434 -20.53 -5.38 -27.83
CA LYS A 434 -21.65 -6.30 -28.15
C LYS A 434 -22.90 -5.96 -27.31
N ASP A 435 -23.31 -4.70 -27.37
CA ASP A 435 -24.49 -4.13 -26.70
C ASP A 435 -24.46 -4.05 -25.17
N ARG A 436 -23.44 -4.60 -24.50
CA ARG A 436 -23.21 -4.39 -23.07
C ARG A 436 -22.43 -3.10 -22.80
N VAL A 437 -22.84 -2.27 -21.84
CA VAL A 437 -22.09 -1.09 -21.41
C VAL A 437 -20.86 -1.50 -20.59
N VAL A 438 -19.70 -0.95 -20.94
CA VAL A 438 -18.40 -1.24 -20.30
C VAL A 438 -17.73 0.02 -19.73
N GLY A 439 -18.33 1.18 -19.94
CA GLY A 439 -17.89 2.45 -19.39
C GLY A 439 -18.83 3.58 -19.77
N LEU A 440 -18.78 4.66 -19.01
CA LEU A 440 -19.63 5.84 -19.19
C LEU A 440 -18.89 7.12 -18.79
N GLY A 441 -19.40 8.25 -19.24
CA GLY A 441 -18.99 9.58 -18.80
C GLY A 441 -19.94 10.66 -19.34
N LYS A 442 -20.07 11.77 -18.62
CA LYS A 442 -20.91 12.90 -18.99
C LYS A 442 -20.06 14.13 -19.33
N LEU A 443 -20.47 14.81 -20.40
CA LEU A 443 -19.99 16.14 -20.75
C LEU A 443 -21.11 17.12 -20.45
N THR A 444 -20.83 18.20 -19.72
CA THR A 444 -21.82 19.19 -19.30
C THR A 444 -21.34 20.58 -19.68
N ARG A 445 -22.18 21.39 -20.31
CA ARG A 445 -21.91 22.80 -20.60
C ARG A 445 -22.26 23.62 -19.35
N ILE A 446 -21.26 24.27 -18.77
CA ILE A 446 -21.41 25.06 -17.54
C ILE A 446 -21.44 26.57 -17.81
N ALA A 447 -20.89 27.01 -18.94
CA ALA A 447 -21.07 28.35 -19.49
C ALA A 447 -20.94 28.31 -21.02
N ASP A 448 -21.16 29.45 -21.71
CA ASP A 448 -21.10 29.53 -23.17
C ASP A 448 -19.80 28.98 -23.77
N ASP A 449 -18.67 29.19 -23.09
CA ASP A 449 -17.33 28.78 -23.48
C ASP A 449 -16.66 27.82 -22.48
N GLU A 450 -17.39 27.30 -21.49
CA GLU A 450 -16.85 26.42 -20.47
C GLU A 450 -17.62 25.10 -20.36
N TRP A 451 -16.85 24.02 -20.36
CA TRP A 451 -17.33 22.65 -20.38
C TRP A 451 -16.73 21.86 -19.23
N TRP A 452 -17.49 20.90 -18.71
CA TRP A 452 -17.10 20.05 -17.60
C TRP A 452 -17.22 18.57 -17.97
N LEU A 453 -16.19 17.77 -17.66
CA LEU A 453 -16.26 16.32 -17.72
C LEU A 453 -16.54 15.77 -16.33
N GLU A 454 -17.57 14.95 -16.21
CA GLU A 454 -17.96 14.31 -14.95
C GLU A 454 -18.35 12.84 -15.13
N GLY A 455 -18.37 12.09 -14.03
CA GLY A 455 -18.91 10.74 -14.01
C GLY A 455 -18.15 9.68 -14.81
N LEU A 456 -16.89 9.91 -15.19
CA LEU A 456 -16.14 8.91 -15.96
C LEU A 456 -15.96 7.62 -15.15
N ARG A 457 -16.53 6.51 -15.64
CA ARG A 457 -16.41 5.17 -15.06
C ARG A 457 -16.09 4.14 -16.13
N VAL A 458 -15.29 3.14 -15.74
CA VAL A 458 -14.93 2.00 -16.60
C VAL A 458 -14.98 0.74 -15.76
N ASP A 459 -15.69 -0.26 -16.28
CA ASP A 459 -15.77 -1.59 -15.70
C ASP A 459 -14.35 -2.13 -15.40
N PRO A 460 -14.08 -2.60 -14.16
CA PRO A 460 -12.79 -3.15 -13.76
C PRO A 460 -12.19 -4.18 -14.73
N ALA A 461 -13.01 -5.05 -15.34
CA ALA A 461 -12.60 -6.10 -16.26
C ALA A 461 -12.06 -5.54 -17.60
N TYR A 462 -12.41 -4.30 -17.94
CA TYR A 462 -12.08 -3.63 -19.20
C TYR A 462 -11.11 -2.45 -19.03
N ARG A 463 -10.63 -2.21 -17.80
CA ARG A 463 -9.58 -1.22 -17.53
C ARG A 463 -8.31 -1.52 -18.33
N ARG A 464 -7.59 -0.47 -18.73
CA ARG A 464 -6.33 -0.51 -19.52
C ARG A 464 -6.48 -1.04 -20.97
N LEU A 465 -7.69 -1.28 -21.45
CA LEU A 465 -7.98 -1.59 -22.85
C LEU A 465 -8.22 -0.35 -23.73
N GLY A 466 -8.23 0.85 -23.13
CA GLY A 466 -8.42 2.12 -23.85
C GLY A 466 -9.83 2.70 -23.73
N VAL A 467 -10.77 2.05 -23.03
CA VAL A 467 -12.16 2.52 -22.86
C VAL A 467 -12.23 3.96 -22.32
N ALA A 468 -11.51 4.27 -21.24
CA ALA A 468 -11.46 5.63 -20.69
C ALA A 468 -10.96 6.67 -21.71
N HIS A 469 -9.94 6.31 -22.51
CA HIS A 469 -9.40 7.19 -23.54
C HIS A 469 -10.41 7.39 -24.68
N LEU A 470 -11.14 6.34 -25.08
CA LEU A 470 -12.18 6.42 -26.09
C LEU A 470 -13.31 7.36 -25.65
N LEU A 471 -13.78 7.23 -24.40
CA LEU A 471 -14.78 8.15 -23.82
C LEU A 471 -14.28 9.58 -23.78
N GLN A 472 -13.12 9.81 -23.18
CA GLN A 472 -12.57 11.14 -23.02
C GLN A 472 -12.31 11.80 -24.39
N SER A 473 -11.80 11.04 -25.37
CA SER A 473 -11.60 11.55 -26.74
C SER A 473 -12.93 11.87 -27.43
N HIS A 474 -13.97 11.06 -27.22
CA HIS A 474 -15.30 11.33 -27.74
C HIS A 474 -15.90 12.61 -27.13
N GLN A 475 -15.81 12.77 -25.80
CA GLN A 475 -16.31 13.95 -25.10
C GLN A 475 -15.55 15.22 -25.48
N VAL A 476 -14.23 15.14 -25.61
CA VAL A 476 -13.41 16.25 -26.14
C VAL A 476 -13.89 16.63 -27.54
N ALA A 477 -14.11 15.66 -28.43
CA ALA A 477 -14.58 15.93 -29.78
C ALA A 477 -16.01 16.53 -29.81
N LEU A 478 -16.89 16.12 -28.90
CA LEU A 478 -18.21 16.73 -28.75
C LEU A 478 -18.10 18.20 -28.31
N ALA A 479 -17.25 18.49 -27.32
CA ALA A 479 -17.04 19.86 -26.85
C ALA A 479 -16.44 20.77 -27.95
N GLU A 480 -15.49 20.26 -28.74
CA GLU A 480 -14.85 21.02 -29.83
C GLU A 480 -15.78 21.34 -31.01
N ARG A 481 -16.85 20.57 -31.23
CA ARG A 481 -17.86 20.84 -32.28
C ARG A 481 -18.61 22.14 -32.04
N VAL A 482 -18.75 22.55 -30.79
CA VAL A 482 -19.55 23.71 -30.41
C VAL A 482 -18.75 25.01 -30.52
N GLY A 483 -17.42 24.95 -30.44
CA GLY A 483 -16.55 26.10 -30.72
C GLY A 483 -15.28 26.16 -29.88
N ARG A 484 -14.74 27.38 -29.75
CA ARG A 484 -13.62 27.70 -28.84
C ARG A 484 -14.13 27.76 -27.41
N GLY A 485 -13.28 27.38 -26.46
CA GLY A 485 -13.62 27.40 -25.05
C GLY A 485 -12.62 26.60 -24.22
N VAL A 486 -13.05 26.24 -23.02
CA VAL A 486 -12.24 25.51 -22.04
C VAL A 486 -13.00 24.28 -21.56
N LEU A 487 -12.30 23.15 -21.50
CA LEU A 487 -12.81 21.91 -20.95
C LEU A 487 -12.08 21.57 -19.66
N ARG A 488 -12.82 21.36 -18.58
CA ARG A 488 -12.27 21.07 -17.26
C ARG A 488 -12.83 19.81 -16.65
N PHE A 489 -12.11 19.28 -15.67
CA PHE A 489 -12.62 18.29 -14.73
C PHE A 489 -11.82 18.33 -13.44
N ALA A 490 -12.42 17.80 -12.37
CA ALA A 490 -11.77 17.61 -11.08
C ALA A 490 -11.51 16.13 -10.80
N THR A 491 -10.38 15.81 -10.19
CA THR A 491 -10.13 14.48 -9.63
C THR A 491 -9.27 14.59 -8.38
N GLY A 492 -9.43 13.63 -7.47
CA GLY A 492 -8.61 13.53 -6.27
C GLY A 492 -7.12 13.38 -6.54
N SER A 493 -6.27 13.99 -5.71
CA SER A 493 -4.80 13.95 -5.83
C SER A 493 -4.21 12.53 -5.78
N TRP A 494 -4.93 11.57 -5.21
CA TRP A 494 -4.57 10.16 -5.17
C TRP A 494 -4.79 9.41 -6.51
N ASN A 495 -5.54 9.98 -7.45
CA ASN A 495 -5.98 9.30 -8.67
C ASN A 495 -4.95 9.40 -9.82
N LEU A 496 -3.73 8.91 -9.55
CA LEU A 496 -2.62 8.89 -10.49
C LEU A 496 -2.96 8.32 -11.88
N PRO A 497 -3.80 7.28 -12.03
CA PRO A 497 -4.22 6.81 -13.36
C PRO A 497 -4.93 7.87 -14.20
N VAL A 498 -5.83 8.66 -13.61
CA VAL A 498 -6.56 9.72 -14.31
C VAL A 498 -5.62 10.86 -14.67
N HIS A 499 -4.69 11.24 -13.79
CA HIS A 499 -3.70 12.30 -14.08
C HIS A 499 -2.85 11.98 -15.32
N ARG A 500 -2.46 10.71 -15.47
CA ARG A 500 -1.72 10.25 -16.66
C ARG A 500 -2.55 10.30 -17.93
N ASN A 501 -3.84 9.99 -17.86
CA ASN A 501 -4.75 10.13 -19.00
C ASN A 501 -4.95 11.61 -19.35
N ALA A 502 -5.13 12.46 -18.35
CA ALA A 502 -5.25 13.90 -18.49
C ALA A 502 -4.06 14.49 -19.28
N ALA A 503 -2.84 14.21 -18.85
CA ALA A 503 -1.63 14.68 -19.51
C ALA A 503 -1.50 14.16 -20.95
N ARG A 504 -1.80 12.87 -21.19
CA ARG A 504 -1.80 12.29 -22.55
C ARG A 504 -2.82 13.00 -23.45
N ASP A 505 -3.98 13.32 -22.90
CA ASP A 505 -5.10 13.88 -23.63
C ASP A 505 -5.08 15.43 -23.61
N GLY A 506 -3.93 16.04 -23.31
CA GLY A 506 -3.68 17.48 -23.46
C GLY A 506 -4.22 18.37 -22.35
N PHE A 507 -4.58 17.81 -21.20
CA PHE A 507 -4.99 18.58 -20.03
C PHE A 507 -3.78 18.96 -19.17
N ARG A 508 -3.78 20.17 -18.65
CA ARG A 508 -2.83 20.69 -17.66
C ARG A 508 -3.52 20.86 -16.31
N ARG A 509 -2.80 20.62 -15.20
CA ARG A 509 -3.29 20.99 -13.87
C ARG A 509 -3.25 22.51 -13.74
N VAL A 510 -4.36 23.13 -13.34
CA VAL A 510 -4.47 24.59 -13.20
C VAL A 510 -4.63 25.05 -11.76
N ALA A 511 -5.20 24.21 -10.89
CA ALA A 511 -5.44 24.57 -9.50
C ALA A 511 -5.58 23.32 -8.62
N GLU A 512 -5.41 23.51 -7.32
CA GLU A 512 -5.59 22.51 -6.27
C GLU A 512 -6.49 23.08 -5.18
N PHE A 513 -7.51 22.31 -4.79
CA PHE A 513 -8.51 22.70 -3.81
C PHE A 513 -8.60 21.67 -2.68
N VAL A 514 -8.97 22.12 -1.49
CA VAL A 514 -9.18 21.28 -0.31
C VAL A 514 -10.59 21.48 0.22
N ALA A 515 -11.13 20.51 0.96
CA ALA A 515 -12.48 20.59 1.51
C ALA A 515 -12.43 20.87 3.02
N TYR A 516 -13.07 21.95 3.43
CA TYR A 516 -13.23 22.35 4.83
C TYR A 516 -14.71 22.42 5.19
N GLU A 517 -15.06 22.06 6.41
CA GLU A 517 -16.41 22.26 6.96
C GLU A 517 -16.33 22.97 8.31
N ALA A 518 -17.34 23.76 8.63
CA ALA A 518 -17.48 24.43 9.91
C ALA A 518 -18.91 24.26 10.44
N GLN A 519 -19.04 24.15 11.76
CA GLN A 519 -20.35 24.12 12.40
C GLN A 519 -20.92 25.54 12.51
N PRO A 520 -22.24 25.71 12.33
CA PRO A 520 -22.92 26.98 12.56
C PRO A 520 -22.71 27.48 14.00
N LEU A 521 -22.75 28.79 14.20
CA LEU A 521 -22.58 29.41 15.52
C LEU A 521 -23.68 30.45 15.81
N PRO A 522 -24.24 30.49 17.02
CA PRO A 522 -25.13 31.58 17.42
C PRO A 522 -24.32 32.87 17.65
N GLY A 523 -24.85 34.02 17.24
CA GLY A 523 -24.23 35.32 17.48
C GLY A 523 -24.80 36.40 16.57
N PRO A 524 -24.35 37.67 16.72
CA PRO A 524 -24.67 38.72 15.75
C PRO A 524 -23.89 38.46 14.45
N CYS A 525 -24.57 38.49 13.30
CA CYS A 525 -23.91 38.38 12.00
C CYS A 525 -23.18 39.70 11.66
N PRO A 526 -21.82 39.74 11.66
CA PRO A 526 -21.07 40.96 11.36
C PRO A 526 -20.95 41.22 9.86
N LEU A 527 -21.61 40.39 9.03
CA LEU A 527 -21.46 40.43 7.58
C LEU A 527 -22.39 41.46 6.95
N ARG A 528 -21.86 42.17 5.97
CA ARG A 528 -22.62 43.03 5.07
C ARG A 528 -22.91 42.25 3.79
N ARG A 529 -24.18 42.22 3.37
CA ARG A 529 -24.52 41.76 2.02
C ARG A 529 -24.07 42.83 1.01
N LEU A 530 -23.26 42.44 0.03
CA LEU A 530 -22.77 43.36 -0.99
C LEU A 530 -23.78 43.47 -2.13
N THR A 531 -23.81 44.63 -2.78
CA THR A 531 -24.78 44.99 -3.82
C THR A 531 -24.06 45.28 -5.15
N PRO A 532 -24.78 45.39 -6.28
CA PRO A 532 -24.15 45.77 -7.55
C PRO A 532 -23.31 47.05 -7.49
N ASP A 533 -23.65 47.99 -6.60
CA ASP A 533 -22.87 49.23 -6.36
C ASP A 533 -21.46 48.96 -5.80
N ASP A 534 -21.24 47.80 -5.18
CA ASP A 534 -19.96 47.39 -4.61
C ASP A 534 -19.04 46.69 -5.62
N LEU A 535 -19.48 46.48 -6.88
CA LEU A 535 -18.79 45.66 -7.87
C LEU A 535 -17.35 46.10 -8.11
N ASP A 536 -17.10 47.39 -8.31
CA ASP A 536 -15.77 47.91 -8.59
C ASP A 536 -14.83 47.70 -7.41
N ALA A 537 -15.30 48.00 -6.19
CA ALA A 537 -14.52 47.81 -4.97
C ALA A 537 -14.19 46.34 -4.69
N VAL A 538 -15.10 45.41 -5.00
CA VAL A 538 -14.84 43.97 -4.86
C VAL A 538 -13.89 43.50 -5.96
N TRP A 539 -14.14 43.85 -7.22
CA TRP A 539 -13.36 43.38 -8.36
C TRP A 539 -11.89 43.83 -8.26
N ASP A 540 -11.65 45.10 -7.95
CA ASP A 540 -10.29 45.66 -7.80
C ASP A 540 -9.49 44.95 -6.71
N ARG A 541 -10.17 44.37 -5.71
CA ARG A 541 -9.53 43.60 -4.64
C ARG A 541 -9.20 42.18 -5.06
N ILE A 542 -10.10 41.51 -5.77
CA ILE A 542 -9.96 40.08 -6.08
C ILE A 542 -9.15 39.81 -7.35
N ALA A 543 -9.20 40.71 -8.34
CA ALA A 543 -8.68 40.46 -9.68
C ALA A 543 -7.18 40.09 -9.69
N ASP A 544 -6.39 40.71 -8.81
CA ASP A 544 -4.95 40.48 -8.67
C ASP A 544 -4.58 39.77 -7.35
N SER A 545 -5.55 39.17 -6.65
CA SER A 545 -5.27 38.57 -5.35
C SER A 545 -4.42 37.30 -5.47
N PRO A 546 -3.53 37.03 -4.50
CA PRO A 546 -2.79 35.77 -4.44
C PRO A 546 -3.71 34.54 -4.35
N ILE A 547 -4.91 34.71 -3.79
CA ILE A 547 -5.89 33.64 -3.63
C ILE A 547 -6.51 33.29 -4.98
N LEU A 548 -6.89 34.28 -5.80
CA LEU A 548 -7.42 34.06 -7.13
C LEU A 548 -6.38 33.41 -8.04
N GLN A 549 -5.11 33.83 -7.92
CA GLN A 549 -3.98 33.22 -8.63
C GLN A 549 -3.78 31.75 -8.20
N ALA A 550 -3.81 31.44 -6.91
CA ALA A 550 -3.71 30.07 -6.40
C ALA A 550 -4.90 29.20 -6.85
N ALA A 551 -6.08 29.80 -7.02
CA ALA A 551 -7.26 29.15 -7.57
C ALA A 551 -7.23 28.98 -9.10
N GLY A 552 -6.19 29.49 -9.79
CA GLY A 552 -6.11 29.48 -11.25
C GLY A 552 -7.18 30.36 -11.92
N GLY A 553 -7.68 31.37 -11.22
CA GLY A 553 -8.80 32.21 -11.67
C GLY A 553 -10.16 31.53 -11.53
N LEU A 554 -10.26 30.43 -10.79
CA LEU A 554 -11.47 29.62 -10.69
C LEU A 554 -12.19 29.80 -9.36
N TYR A 555 -13.50 29.60 -9.38
CA TYR A 555 -14.33 29.46 -8.18
C TYR A 555 -15.31 28.30 -8.33
N GLU A 556 -15.78 27.78 -7.20
CA GLU A 556 -16.65 26.61 -7.19
C GLU A 556 -18.13 26.99 -7.21
N VAL A 557 -18.89 26.29 -8.05
CA VAL A 557 -20.32 26.44 -8.22
C VAL A 557 -20.95 25.05 -8.33
N GLN A 558 -21.57 24.54 -7.26
CA GLN A 558 -22.23 23.24 -7.25
C GLN A 558 -21.39 22.12 -7.89
N TRP A 559 -20.15 21.94 -7.43
CA TRP A 559 -19.15 20.97 -7.92
C TRP A 559 -18.46 21.30 -9.25
N HIS A 560 -18.79 22.42 -9.88
CA HIS A 560 -18.15 22.90 -11.10
C HIS A 560 -17.17 24.02 -10.79
N TRP A 561 -15.95 23.95 -11.34
CA TRP A 561 -14.98 25.04 -11.23
C TRP A 561 -15.02 25.90 -12.48
N MET A 562 -15.59 27.10 -12.31
CA MET A 562 -15.81 28.08 -13.37
C MET A 562 -14.80 29.20 -13.26
N THR A 563 -14.49 29.87 -14.37
CA THR A 563 -13.68 31.09 -14.33
C THR A 563 -14.43 32.22 -13.61
N LEU A 564 -13.79 32.87 -12.65
CA LEU A 564 -14.39 34.04 -11.99
C LEU A 564 -14.14 35.28 -12.87
N THR A 565 -15.19 35.82 -13.48
CA THR A 565 -15.13 37.06 -14.27
C THR A 565 -15.90 38.19 -13.59
N ARG A 566 -15.63 39.44 -13.98
CA ARG A 566 -16.32 40.61 -13.45
C ARG A 566 -17.83 40.53 -13.70
N GLU A 567 -18.24 40.05 -14.87
CA GLU A 567 -19.65 39.87 -15.24
C GLU A 567 -20.33 38.82 -14.37
N ARG A 568 -19.65 37.70 -14.09
CA ARG A 568 -20.21 36.65 -13.21
C ARG A 568 -20.32 37.12 -11.77
N LEU A 569 -19.32 37.86 -11.29
CA LEU A 569 -19.37 38.50 -9.99
C LEU A 569 -20.55 39.48 -9.89
N ALA A 570 -20.78 40.30 -10.92
CA ALA A 570 -21.94 41.18 -11.00
C ALA A 570 -23.25 40.40 -10.86
N GLY A 571 -23.39 39.28 -11.59
CA GLY A 571 -24.56 38.41 -11.46
C GLY A 571 -24.73 37.80 -10.05
N HIS A 572 -23.63 37.48 -9.35
CA HIS A 572 -23.69 37.04 -7.95
C HIS A 572 -24.14 38.17 -7.01
N LEU A 573 -23.70 39.41 -7.25
CA LEU A 573 -24.13 40.59 -6.49
C LEU A 573 -25.62 40.88 -6.68
N GLU A 574 -26.12 40.79 -7.92
CA GLU A 574 -27.55 40.94 -8.23
C GLU A 574 -28.42 39.90 -7.51
N ARG A 575 -27.93 38.67 -7.37
CA ARG A 575 -28.60 37.59 -6.64
C ARG A 575 -28.43 37.67 -5.11
N GLY A 576 -27.62 38.61 -4.60
CA GLY A 576 -27.34 38.73 -3.17
C GLY A 576 -26.51 37.58 -2.61
N GLU A 577 -25.71 36.92 -3.45
CA GLU A 577 -24.86 35.77 -3.10
C GLU A 577 -23.47 36.21 -2.58
N VAL A 578 -23.15 37.50 -2.59
CA VAL A 578 -21.85 38.02 -2.17
C VAL A 578 -21.93 38.68 -0.80
N TRP A 579 -21.06 38.26 0.09
CA TRP A 579 -20.97 38.76 1.46
C TRP A 579 -19.59 39.33 1.73
N GLY A 580 -19.56 40.44 2.45
CA GLY A 580 -18.35 41.15 2.83
C GLY A 580 -18.24 41.35 4.33
N VAL A 581 -17.01 41.56 4.80
CA VAL A 581 -16.73 42.04 6.15
C VAL A 581 -15.90 43.32 6.07
N GLU A 582 -16.29 44.32 6.86
CA GLU A 582 -15.56 45.57 6.99
C GLU A 582 -14.85 45.63 8.34
N LEU A 583 -13.54 45.90 8.32
CA LEU A 583 -12.76 46.19 9.51
C LEU A 583 -12.18 47.60 9.36
N GLU A 584 -12.29 48.42 10.40
CA GLU A 584 -11.83 49.82 10.40
C GLU A 584 -12.36 50.66 9.22
N GLY A 585 -13.60 50.38 8.78
CA GLY A 585 -14.26 51.10 7.68
C GLY A 585 -13.75 50.73 6.28
N ARG A 586 -13.04 49.61 6.13
CA ARG A 586 -12.57 49.09 4.84
C ARG A 586 -13.04 47.65 4.64
N LEU A 587 -13.45 47.31 3.41
CA LEU A 587 -13.77 45.94 3.03
C LEU A 587 -12.50 45.08 3.09
N THR A 588 -12.44 44.15 4.05
CA THR A 588 -11.24 43.33 4.31
C THR A 588 -11.40 41.87 3.87
N GLY A 589 -12.62 41.37 3.73
CA GLY A 589 -12.89 40.03 3.22
C GLY A 589 -14.18 39.98 2.41
N VAL A 590 -14.21 39.10 1.40
CA VAL A 590 -15.34 38.85 0.52
C VAL A 590 -15.51 37.35 0.30
N ALA A 591 -16.75 36.87 0.27
CA ALA A 591 -17.09 35.50 -0.08
C ALA A 591 -18.25 35.46 -1.08
N VAL A 592 -18.18 34.50 -2.00
CA VAL A 592 -19.32 34.11 -2.85
C VAL A 592 -19.95 32.89 -2.21
N VAL A 593 -21.19 33.04 -1.78
CA VAL A 593 -21.92 32.07 -0.96
C VAL A 593 -23.23 31.73 -1.65
N ARG A 594 -23.48 30.44 -1.78
CA ARG A 594 -24.73 29.91 -2.31
C ARG A 594 -25.39 29.00 -1.29
N GLU A 595 -26.67 29.22 -1.07
CA GLU A 595 -27.52 28.30 -0.32
C GLU A 595 -27.82 27.09 -1.23
N ASP A 596 -27.61 25.89 -0.70
CA ASP A 596 -27.97 24.63 -1.36
C ASP A 596 -29.29 24.15 -0.75
N PRO A 597 -30.46 24.44 -1.38
CA PRO A 597 -31.77 24.22 -0.76
C PRO A 597 -32.05 22.73 -0.49
N GLU A 598 -31.36 21.84 -1.19
CA GLU A 598 -31.61 20.40 -1.14
C GLU A 598 -30.80 19.69 -0.04
N ARG A 599 -29.78 20.34 0.54
CA ARG A 599 -28.78 19.65 1.38
C ARG A 599 -28.53 20.30 2.75
N ASP A 600 -29.44 21.17 3.19
CA ASP A 600 -29.44 21.84 4.49
C ASP A 600 -28.06 22.40 4.91
N ARG A 601 -27.39 23.06 3.95
CA ARG A 601 -26.01 23.52 4.09
C ARG A 601 -25.74 24.82 3.34
N LEU A 602 -24.83 25.61 3.89
CA LEU A 602 -24.33 26.82 3.26
C LEU A 602 -23.02 26.49 2.51
N SER A 603 -22.95 26.76 1.21
CA SER A 603 -21.78 26.44 0.38
C SER A 603 -21.03 27.72 0.00
N VAL A 604 -19.75 27.77 0.36
CA VAL A 604 -18.85 28.90 0.07
C VAL A 604 -17.95 28.52 -1.11
N GLY A 605 -18.27 29.08 -2.27
CA GLY A 605 -17.60 28.77 -3.53
C GLY A 605 -16.31 29.57 -3.76
N TYR A 606 -16.19 30.72 -3.11
CA TYR A 606 -15.01 31.58 -3.19
C TYR A 606 -14.84 32.41 -1.91
N VAL A 607 -13.59 32.64 -1.50
CA VAL A 607 -13.22 33.51 -0.36
C VAL A 607 -11.95 34.28 -0.73
N ASP A 608 -11.92 35.57 -0.41
CA ASP A 608 -10.76 36.43 -0.63
C ASP A 608 -10.65 37.50 0.46
N GLY A 609 -9.47 38.05 0.69
CA GLY A 609 -9.25 39.09 1.70
C GLY A 609 -7.89 39.05 2.39
N THR A 610 -7.75 39.89 3.42
CA THR A 610 -6.61 39.79 4.35
C THR A 610 -6.85 38.63 5.32
N PRO A 611 -5.82 38.04 5.95
CA PRO A 611 -6.00 36.96 6.92
C PRO A 611 -7.01 37.28 8.04
N GLU A 612 -6.98 38.51 8.56
CA GLU A 612 -7.91 38.99 9.59
C GLU A 612 -9.34 39.12 9.04
N GLY A 613 -9.46 39.65 7.82
CA GLY A 613 -10.74 39.76 7.10
C GLY A 613 -11.34 38.39 6.81
N ILE A 614 -10.55 37.44 6.32
CA ILE A 614 -10.98 36.06 6.05
C ILE A 614 -11.42 35.38 7.34
N THR A 615 -10.68 35.54 8.44
CA THR A 615 -11.04 34.96 9.73
C THR A 615 -12.39 35.50 10.22
N ALA A 616 -12.58 36.82 10.17
CA ALA A 616 -13.82 37.48 10.56
C ALA A 616 -15.00 37.10 9.62
N LEU A 617 -14.74 37.03 8.32
CA LEU A 617 -15.70 36.62 7.30
C LEU A 617 -16.16 35.18 7.53
N ALA A 618 -15.23 34.25 7.72
CA ALA A 618 -15.53 32.85 7.97
C ALA A 618 -16.31 32.66 9.28
N TRP A 619 -15.98 33.42 10.34
CA TRP A 619 -16.77 33.43 11.57
C TRP A 619 -18.20 33.93 11.32
N GLY A 620 -18.34 35.06 10.61
CA GLY A 620 -19.64 35.62 10.25
C GLY A 620 -20.48 34.68 9.37
N LEU A 621 -19.85 33.92 8.47
CA LEU A 621 -20.54 32.94 7.62
C LEU A 621 -21.09 31.76 8.43
N ARG A 622 -20.43 31.39 9.54
CA ARG A 622 -20.95 30.38 10.48
C ARG A 622 -22.18 30.90 11.22
N VAL A 623 -22.22 32.19 11.53
CA VAL A 623 -23.41 32.84 12.10
C VAL A 623 -24.54 32.92 11.08
N LEU A 624 -24.23 33.32 9.85
CA LEU A 624 -25.21 33.33 8.76
C LEU A 624 -25.80 31.93 8.53
N ALA A 625 -24.98 30.88 8.55
CA ALA A 625 -25.45 29.49 8.46
C ALA A 625 -26.42 29.13 9.60
N TYR A 626 -26.17 29.62 10.82
CA TYR A 626 -27.04 29.39 11.98
C TYR A 626 -28.37 30.13 11.85
N GLU A 627 -28.36 31.40 11.44
CA GLU A 627 -29.56 32.20 11.18
C GLU A 627 -30.45 31.60 10.08
N ARG A 628 -29.83 30.93 9.11
CA ARG A 628 -30.51 30.23 8.02
C ARG A 628 -30.94 28.80 8.35
N GLY A 629 -30.65 28.32 9.56
CA GLY A 629 -31.01 26.98 10.01
C GLY A 629 -30.21 25.85 9.35
N CYS A 630 -29.11 26.14 8.66
CA CYS A 630 -28.27 25.13 8.03
C CYS A 630 -27.56 24.26 9.08
N GLU A 631 -27.38 22.96 8.82
CA GLU A 631 -26.64 22.06 9.71
C GLU A 631 -25.12 22.30 9.68
N LYS A 632 -24.60 22.75 8.52
CA LYS A 632 -23.17 22.95 8.30
C LYS A 632 -22.84 23.96 7.20
N LEU A 633 -21.63 24.50 7.29
CA LEU A 633 -21.00 25.37 6.30
C LEU A 633 -19.86 24.61 5.62
N ARG A 634 -19.75 24.68 4.30
CA ARG A 634 -18.66 24.07 3.53
C ARG A 634 -17.85 25.13 2.78
N PHE A 635 -16.53 24.99 2.86
CA PHE A 635 -15.58 25.76 2.06
C PHE A 635 -14.81 24.81 1.13
N ARG A 636 -14.54 25.29 -0.09
CA ARG A 636 -13.58 24.66 -1.00
C ARG A 636 -12.50 25.65 -1.40
N PRO A 637 -11.61 26.06 -0.48
CA PRO A 637 -10.56 27.00 -0.79
C PRO A 637 -9.47 26.37 -1.68
N PRO A 638 -8.76 27.18 -2.51
CA PRO A 638 -7.53 26.74 -3.12
C PRO A 638 -6.47 26.46 -2.04
N THR A 639 -5.46 25.66 -2.38
CA THR A 639 -4.33 25.39 -1.48
C THR A 639 -3.41 26.61 -1.40
N TYR A 640 -3.77 27.55 -0.54
CA TYR A 640 -3.02 28.76 -0.22
C TYR A 640 -2.88 28.91 1.30
N PRO A 641 -1.68 28.73 1.88
CA PRO A 641 -1.52 28.59 3.34
C PRO A 641 -2.14 29.72 4.18
N PRO A 642 -1.97 31.03 3.85
CA PRO A 642 -2.59 32.10 4.64
C PRO A 642 -4.12 32.06 4.68
N LEU A 643 -4.77 31.59 3.59
CA LEU A 643 -6.22 31.40 3.55
C LEU A 643 -6.64 30.21 4.43
N LEU A 644 -5.91 29.09 4.36
CA LEU A 644 -6.23 27.89 5.14
C LEU A 644 -6.06 28.16 6.64
N GLU A 645 -4.97 28.81 7.04
CA GLU A 645 -4.72 29.20 8.43
C GLU A 645 -5.82 30.12 8.98
N ALA A 646 -6.30 31.07 8.18
CA ALA A 646 -7.39 31.97 8.56
C ALA A 646 -8.74 31.24 8.71
N LEU A 647 -9.03 30.28 7.81
CA LEU A 647 -10.23 29.43 7.92
C LEU A 647 -10.18 28.53 9.17
N GLU A 648 -9.01 27.96 9.47
CA GLU A 648 -8.78 27.15 10.68
C GLU A 648 -8.90 27.98 11.96
N ALA A 649 -8.36 29.20 11.97
CA ALA A 649 -8.52 30.16 13.06
C ALA A 649 -9.99 30.52 13.29
N ALA A 650 -10.81 30.55 12.24
CA ALA A 650 -12.26 30.73 12.32
C ALA A 650 -13.03 29.45 12.70
N GLY A 651 -12.34 28.33 12.96
CA GLY A 651 -12.90 27.06 13.40
C GLY A 651 -13.44 26.17 12.28
N ALA A 652 -13.02 26.39 11.03
CA ALA A 652 -13.23 25.42 9.96
C ALA A 652 -12.22 24.26 10.10
N VAL A 653 -12.67 23.05 9.80
CA VAL A 653 -11.87 21.83 9.90
C VAL A 653 -11.81 21.17 8.53
N ARG A 654 -10.63 20.69 8.16
CA ARG A 654 -10.45 19.93 6.93
C ARG A 654 -11.18 18.58 7.04
N VAL A 655 -12.06 18.29 6.09
CA VAL A 655 -12.89 17.06 6.11
C VAL A 655 -12.39 15.95 5.20
N TRP A 656 -11.57 16.28 4.19
CA TRP A 656 -11.01 15.30 3.26
C TRP A 656 -9.49 15.21 3.41
N GLU A 657 -9.00 13.98 3.58
CA GLU A 657 -7.56 13.68 3.69
C GLU A 657 -6.82 14.13 2.43
N HIS A 658 -7.46 14.00 1.28
CA HIS A 658 -6.88 14.34 -0.01
C HIS A 658 -7.47 15.60 -0.64
N SER A 659 -6.65 16.31 -1.41
CA SER A 659 -7.03 17.47 -2.23
C SER A 659 -7.67 17.07 -3.57
N LEU A 660 -8.34 18.03 -4.21
CA LEU A 660 -8.89 17.96 -5.56
C LEU A 660 -8.00 18.74 -6.52
N TRP A 661 -7.58 18.10 -7.60
CA TRP A 661 -6.85 18.75 -8.68
C TRP A 661 -7.79 19.08 -9.83
N ILE A 662 -7.74 20.34 -10.28
CA ILE A 662 -8.49 20.79 -11.45
C ILE A 662 -7.58 20.71 -12.66
N PHE A 663 -8.05 20.01 -13.68
CA PHE A 663 -7.39 19.86 -14.96
C PHE A 663 -8.15 20.66 -16.01
N GLU A 664 -7.40 21.29 -16.92
CA GLU A 664 -7.91 22.17 -17.95
C GLU A 664 -7.29 21.85 -19.31
N ARG A 665 -8.11 21.88 -20.36
CA ARG A 665 -7.68 21.84 -21.75
C ARG A 665 -8.39 22.94 -22.55
N LEU A 666 -7.63 23.67 -23.35
CA LEU A 666 -8.18 24.62 -24.33
C LEU A 666 -8.78 23.86 -25.53
N LEU A 667 -9.98 24.24 -25.93
CA LEU A 667 -10.69 23.72 -27.09
C LEU A 667 -10.30 24.55 -28.34
N LYS A 668 -9.65 23.89 -29.29
CA LYS A 668 -9.38 24.46 -30.62
C LYS A 668 -10.59 24.13 -31.50
N GLY A 669 -11.37 25.12 -31.92
CA GLY A 669 -12.56 24.89 -32.76
C GLY A 669 -12.25 24.11 -34.05
N GLU A 670 -13.27 23.48 -34.65
CA GLU A 670 -13.12 22.52 -35.77
C GLU A 670 -12.23 22.99 -36.94
N ASN A 671 -12.21 24.29 -37.25
CA ASN A 671 -11.49 24.85 -38.41
C ASN A 671 -9.95 24.82 -38.30
N GLU A 672 -9.36 24.57 -37.12
CA GLU A 672 -7.90 24.56 -36.94
C GLU A 672 -7.27 23.16 -37.13
N ARG A 673 -8.04 22.07 -36.99
CA ARG A 673 -7.53 20.70 -37.24
C ARG A 673 -7.21 20.41 -38.71
N GLY A 674 -7.81 21.16 -39.63
CA GLY A 674 -7.57 21.02 -41.06
C GLY A 674 -6.18 21.49 -41.51
N ARG A 675 -5.52 22.37 -40.74
CA ARG A 675 -4.17 22.88 -41.07
C ARG A 675 -3.04 22.00 -40.55
N ASP A 676 -3.18 21.39 -39.38
CA ASP A 676 -2.13 20.55 -38.78
C ASP A 676 -2.01 19.14 -39.38
N ARG A 677 -3.01 18.67 -40.15
CA ARG A 677 -2.93 17.37 -40.84
C ARG A 677 -2.22 17.41 -42.20
N ASN A 678 -1.92 18.60 -42.73
CA ASN A 678 -1.25 18.77 -44.03
C ASN A 678 0.23 19.15 -43.91
N SER A 679 0.82 19.10 -42.70
CA SER A 679 2.20 19.51 -42.42
C SER A 679 3.03 18.48 -41.66
N GLY A 680 2.65 17.19 -41.69
CA GLY A 680 3.38 16.09 -41.05
C GLY A 680 3.54 14.87 -41.94
#